data_AF-A0A9D6LBZ7-F1
#
_entry.id   AF-A0A9D6LBZ7-F1
#
_cell.length_a   1.000
_cell.length_b   1.000
_cell.length_c   1.000
_cell.angle_alpha   90.00
_cell.angle_beta   90.00
_cell.angle_gamma   90.00
#
_symmetry.space_group_name_H-M   'P 1'
#
loop_
_entity.id
_entity.type
_entity.pdbx_description
1 polymer ?
#
loop_
_entity_poly.entity_id
_entity_poly.type
_entity_poly.pdbx_seq_one_letter_code
_entity_poly.pdbx_strand_id
1 'polypeptide(L)'
;MKIVDAFGNLVSTSSAPVAVALGSGQLYGTLSQNAVSGVATFSDLNVRSAGSAYALAASSAGLAGASSQSFAVTPAAASVLAFSAQPPSSVSAGTALAPSVAVSLLDAYGNLASGGSATVSIALGANPGGSALAGTLSKAVVGGIASFSDLSVNLVGVGYTLVASSGTMASATSQAFNVQPGSPSKLAFLAQPTSANSGSALSPAVQVGIQDAYGNLVSNAVSSISVAFGTNAGGGTLSGTLSKAAVSGVATFSDLSVNNAGSGYTLAASATSLTGAVSSAFSVISTAPATSGNLIADSGFETGVSGFAKDHTADTLTRITTGVIAGGASLQAHLASWGSNVWWTKAMSGTGMTSGTAWTVTAKVRGDVTSSASPFQICADVSYSGSSTIVEKCVNAAATVGVVNNYTASLALDSTKTISTLYVRLTLQGGTPSTYSFDDVTGVLTLPPGVAGAPGPTPVPTPTPTPTPTPTPTPTPTPTPTPTPTPTPTPTPTPTPTPTPTPTPTPTPTPTPTPTPTPTSTPVAGTPVNLTAAWANDGGDKVTRDELRVSNNTASVINRIWNGSKIAIFGAKNEVVAFNLVLEARNVAASNVSVTFNTLAGPSGATIGSLAATGNAVFDWTNRNIELFYVRYLQIKGLSQLSYGTYDERHIPKRFRRPFTGAGNGAGAWTDRPDHDKYYPDIAVPLEAVPTFNVAAGQNQSIWADIYIPKTTPTGTYTGSVTVKEGTRLSYSIPVELKVRNFTLPDVPTSKTMLYFGYGDINTRYTGTAYPNVGTAQDTLSKTVRNRHFLVAHRHKISLIDQNDGSAPWSTDAPRTDWVPRLNGSLFTAANGYNGPGVSTGNGIYSIGTYGSWSWKSGVTQATMQTHADNWVTWFTANLPGVEYFLYLIDESTNWAQTQQWASWVKSSPGVGQNLPTFATGDFVQLRTNAPAVDYTASWFAVAPTATYQSAADTARGSPTKRTYMYNGKRPATGSFATEDDGVALRELAWGQYKKGIDRWFFWESTYYNDYQGGRGQTNVFQTAATFSGTMSINSTNGEAGWNHSNGDGLLFYPGTDTVFPAESYGLAGPIASLRMKHWRRGIQDVDYIAQAMAIKPVQTQTIINSMVTKALWENGVADPADPTWQRCDIGWSTNPDDWESARSQLADIIEGL
;
A
#
# COMPACT_ATOMS: atom_id res chain seq x y z
N MET A 1 54.74 -44.35 -5.74
CA MET A 1 55.61 -44.48 -4.55
C MET A 1 56.14 -45.92 -4.49
N LYS A 2 57.43 -46.13 -4.17
CA LYS A 2 58.07 -47.46 -4.16
C LYS A 2 58.34 -47.93 -2.73
N ILE A 3 58.10 -49.20 -2.42
CA ILE A 3 58.52 -49.84 -1.18
C ILE A 3 59.90 -50.45 -1.42
N VAL A 4 60.89 -50.00 -0.65
CA VAL A 4 62.29 -50.44 -0.78
C VAL A 4 62.82 -51.06 0.51
N ASP A 5 63.81 -51.95 0.39
CA ASP A 5 64.55 -52.48 1.53
C ASP A 5 65.53 -51.45 2.12
N ALA A 6 66.25 -51.82 3.17
CA ALA A 6 67.24 -50.95 3.84
C ALA A 6 68.42 -50.54 2.94
N PHE A 7 68.62 -51.22 1.80
CA PHE A 7 69.66 -50.92 0.81
C PHE A 7 69.11 -50.15 -0.40
N GLY A 8 67.81 -49.82 -0.42
CA GLY A 8 67.14 -49.09 -1.49
C GLY A 8 66.63 -49.94 -2.65
N ASN A 9 66.67 -51.28 -2.54
CA ASN A 9 66.15 -52.18 -3.58
C ASN A 9 64.63 -52.28 -3.51
N LEU A 10 63.96 -52.30 -4.67
CA LEU A 10 62.50 -52.46 -4.73
C LEU A 10 62.06 -53.83 -4.19
N VAL A 11 61.14 -53.85 -3.23
CA VAL A 11 60.53 -55.07 -2.70
C VAL A 11 59.35 -55.46 -3.58
N SER A 12 59.63 -56.14 -4.69
CA SER A 12 58.64 -56.47 -5.72
C SER A 12 57.54 -57.46 -5.29
N THR A 13 57.66 -58.07 -4.12
CA THR A 13 56.62 -58.94 -3.53
C THR A 13 55.66 -58.19 -2.60
N SER A 14 55.93 -56.92 -2.29
CA SER A 14 55.12 -56.17 -1.32
C SER A 14 53.79 -55.70 -1.91
N SER A 15 52.72 -55.94 -1.17
CA SER A 15 51.35 -55.45 -1.44
C SER A 15 50.82 -54.51 -0.35
N ALA A 16 51.72 -53.94 0.46
CA ALA A 16 51.32 -53.14 1.61
C ALA A 16 50.50 -51.90 1.19
N PRO A 17 49.50 -51.48 1.99
CA PRO A 17 48.77 -50.25 1.77
C PRO A 17 49.68 -49.03 2.02
N VAL A 18 49.85 -48.20 1.00
CA VAL A 18 50.58 -46.95 1.09
C VAL A 18 49.56 -45.82 1.14
N ALA A 19 49.64 -45.00 2.19
CA ALA A 19 48.92 -43.74 2.29
C ALA A 19 49.81 -42.58 1.83
N VAL A 20 49.19 -41.56 1.23
CA VAL A 20 49.85 -40.32 0.85
C VAL A 20 49.11 -39.12 1.45
N ALA A 21 49.90 -38.18 1.97
CA ALA A 21 49.43 -36.89 2.46
C ALA A 21 50.29 -35.76 1.88
N LEU A 22 49.82 -34.53 2.02
CA LEU A 22 50.60 -33.32 1.74
C LEU A 22 51.22 -32.82 3.05
N GLY A 23 52.49 -32.46 3.04
CA GLY A 23 53.21 -32.00 4.23
C GLY A 23 52.65 -30.70 4.83
N SER A 24 52.00 -29.87 4.02
CA SER A 24 51.23 -28.70 4.44
C SER A 24 50.10 -28.45 3.44
N GLY A 25 48.89 -28.12 3.91
CA GLY A 25 47.71 -27.95 3.05
C GLY A 25 46.89 -29.24 2.84
N GLN A 26 45.96 -29.22 1.89
CA GLN A 26 45.02 -30.30 1.65
C GLN A 26 45.27 -30.98 0.30
N LEU A 27 45.32 -32.32 0.32
CA LEU A 27 45.43 -33.18 -0.85
C LEU A 27 44.06 -33.81 -1.15
N TYR A 28 43.66 -33.79 -2.42
CA TYR A 28 42.43 -34.40 -2.90
C TYR A 28 42.76 -35.60 -3.80
N GLY A 29 41.78 -36.48 -4.01
CA GLY A 29 41.93 -37.72 -4.78
C GLY A 29 42.00 -38.95 -3.89
N THR A 30 42.49 -40.06 -4.44
CA THR A 30 42.65 -41.32 -3.73
C THR A 30 43.92 -41.26 -2.86
N LEU A 31 43.77 -41.23 -1.54
CA LEU A 31 44.89 -41.01 -0.61
C LEU A 31 45.52 -42.29 -0.05
N SER A 32 44.99 -43.46 -0.41
CA SER A 32 45.55 -44.75 -0.01
C SER A 32 45.40 -45.76 -1.15
N GLN A 33 46.49 -46.47 -1.46
CA GLN A 33 46.52 -47.51 -2.48
C GLN A 33 47.42 -48.66 -2.05
N ASN A 34 47.01 -49.88 -2.38
CA ASN A 34 47.86 -51.04 -2.19
C ASN A 34 48.99 -51.03 -3.23
N ALA A 35 50.20 -51.37 -2.81
CA ALA A 35 51.30 -51.58 -3.74
C ALA A 35 51.01 -52.78 -4.66
N VAL A 36 51.32 -52.65 -5.94
CA VAL A 36 51.38 -53.76 -6.90
C VAL A 36 52.83 -53.92 -7.32
N SER A 37 53.37 -55.11 -7.08
CA SER A 37 54.79 -55.40 -7.26
C SER A 37 55.73 -54.39 -6.57
N GLY A 38 55.40 -53.99 -5.34
CA GLY A 38 56.19 -53.01 -4.56
C GLY A 38 55.97 -51.54 -4.94
N VAL A 39 55.03 -51.22 -5.84
CA VAL A 39 54.75 -49.84 -6.29
C VAL A 39 53.27 -49.48 -6.08
N ALA A 40 53.01 -48.42 -5.31
CA ALA A 40 51.68 -47.80 -5.20
C ALA A 40 51.59 -46.61 -6.16
N THR A 41 50.60 -46.61 -7.06
CA THR A 41 50.38 -45.56 -8.06
C THR A 41 49.11 -44.80 -7.75
N PHE A 42 49.22 -43.47 -7.72
CA PHE A 42 48.10 -42.55 -7.51
C PHE A 42 47.95 -41.69 -8.76
N SER A 43 46.78 -41.72 -9.39
CA SER A 43 46.52 -41.10 -10.70
C SER A 43 45.62 -39.87 -10.64
N ASP A 44 44.98 -39.62 -9.49
CA ASP A 44 43.94 -38.61 -9.29
C ASP A 44 44.29 -37.60 -8.18
N LEU A 45 45.56 -37.55 -7.75
CA LEU A 45 45.99 -36.60 -6.73
C LEU A 45 45.90 -35.16 -7.25
N ASN A 46 45.30 -34.29 -6.45
CA ASN A 46 45.12 -32.89 -6.80
C ASN A 46 45.37 -31.98 -5.58
N VAL A 47 46.04 -30.85 -5.83
CA VAL A 47 46.21 -29.77 -4.85
C VAL A 47 45.54 -28.53 -5.43
N ARG A 48 44.60 -27.95 -4.68
CA ARG A 48 43.78 -26.82 -5.16
C ARG A 48 44.33 -25.45 -4.74
N SER A 49 45.14 -25.41 -3.70
CA SER A 49 45.76 -24.17 -3.22
C SER A 49 47.10 -23.94 -3.90
N ALA A 50 47.33 -22.72 -4.39
CA ALA A 50 48.61 -22.32 -4.92
C ALA A 50 49.64 -22.14 -3.79
N GLY A 51 50.89 -22.52 -4.06
CA GLY A 51 51.97 -22.48 -3.07
C GLY A 51 53.29 -22.98 -3.66
N SER A 52 54.41 -22.56 -3.10
CA SER A 52 55.75 -22.78 -3.68
C SER A 52 56.55 -23.93 -3.05
N ALA A 53 56.04 -24.54 -1.97
CA ALA A 53 56.81 -25.48 -1.14
C ALA A 53 56.00 -26.69 -0.64
N TYR A 54 55.16 -27.26 -1.51
CA TYR A 54 54.45 -28.49 -1.17
C TYR A 54 55.36 -29.71 -1.26
N ALA A 55 55.15 -30.71 -0.41
CA ALA A 55 55.82 -32.01 -0.51
C ALA A 55 54.82 -33.12 -0.14
N LEU A 56 54.88 -34.26 -0.83
CA LEU A 56 54.06 -35.42 -0.51
C LEU A 56 54.77 -36.28 0.55
N ALA A 57 54.04 -36.69 1.58
CA ALA A 57 54.49 -37.63 2.59
C ALA A 57 53.80 -38.98 2.38
N ALA A 58 54.60 -40.03 2.19
CA ALA A 58 54.16 -41.40 2.07
C ALA A 58 54.30 -42.13 3.41
N SER A 59 53.30 -42.91 3.80
CA SER A 59 53.35 -43.75 4.99
C SER A 59 52.70 -45.11 4.76
N SER A 60 53.19 -46.11 5.48
CA SER A 60 52.62 -47.47 5.52
C SER A 60 52.94 -48.06 6.89
N ALA A 61 52.02 -48.83 7.47
CA ALA A 61 52.23 -49.42 8.79
C ALA A 61 53.49 -50.30 8.81
N GLY A 62 54.36 -50.10 9.80
CA GLY A 62 55.60 -50.86 9.96
C GLY A 62 56.75 -50.47 9.03
N LEU A 63 56.58 -49.48 8.15
CA LEU A 63 57.64 -48.96 7.27
C LEU A 63 58.02 -47.53 7.68
N ALA A 64 59.28 -47.16 7.44
CA ALA A 64 59.70 -45.77 7.56
C ALA A 64 59.00 -44.92 6.48
N GLY A 65 58.49 -43.75 6.88
CA GLY A 65 57.85 -42.82 5.95
C GLY A 65 58.86 -42.19 4.98
N ALA A 66 58.36 -41.68 3.85
CA ALA A 66 59.18 -41.00 2.85
C ALA A 66 58.54 -39.67 2.42
N SER A 67 59.36 -38.65 2.18
CA SER A 67 58.90 -37.35 1.66
C SER A 67 59.41 -37.13 0.24
N SER A 68 58.59 -36.53 -0.61
CA SER A 68 59.03 -36.07 -1.93
C SER A 68 59.94 -34.85 -1.82
N GLN A 69 60.61 -34.49 -2.93
CA GLN A 69 61.13 -33.14 -3.08
C GLN A 69 59.98 -32.12 -3.04
N SER A 70 60.29 -30.87 -2.72
CA SER A 70 59.31 -29.81 -2.78
C SER A 70 58.90 -29.51 -4.22
N PHE A 71 57.65 -29.14 -4.42
CA PHE A 71 57.11 -28.70 -5.70
C PHE A 71 56.18 -27.50 -5.50
N ALA A 72 55.99 -26.73 -6.57
CA ALA A 72 55.09 -25.61 -6.61
C ALA A 72 53.76 -25.99 -7.29
N VAL A 73 52.67 -25.43 -6.79
CA VAL A 73 51.36 -25.40 -7.44
C VAL A 73 51.09 -23.96 -7.81
N THR A 74 50.98 -23.69 -9.11
CA THR A 74 50.68 -22.35 -9.62
C THR A 74 49.16 -22.15 -9.73
N PRO A 75 48.65 -20.92 -9.54
CA PRO A 75 47.25 -20.60 -9.79
C PRO A 75 46.84 -20.98 -11.22
N ALA A 76 45.59 -21.43 -11.38
CA ALA A 76 45.00 -21.62 -12.69
C ALA A 76 44.61 -20.26 -13.32
N ALA A 77 44.06 -20.29 -14.54
CA ALA A 77 43.58 -19.08 -15.21
C ALA A 77 42.45 -18.41 -14.40
N ALA A 78 42.46 -17.08 -14.34
CA ALA A 78 41.43 -16.30 -13.66
C ALA A 78 40.04 -16.58 -14.26
N SER A 79 39.06 -16.81 -13.41
CA SER A 79 37.67 -17.07 -13.81
C SER A 79 36.63 -16.21 -13.07
N VAL A 80 37.00 -15.62 -11.92
CA VAL A 80 36.09 -14.84 -11.07
C VAL A 80 36.78 -13.60 -10.51
N LEU A 81 36.01 -12.54 -10.32
CA LEU A 81 36.46 -11.31 -9.65
C LEU A 81 36.03 -11.33 -8.17
N ALA A 82 36.81 -10.69 -7.31
CA ALA A 82 36.43 -10.44 -5.92
C ALA A 82 36.97 -9.10 -5.43
N PHE A 83 36.18 -8.36 -4.66
CA PHE A 83 36.65 -7.14 -3.99
C PHE A 83 37.61 -7.51 -2.85
N SER A 84 38.89 -7.22 -3.01
CA SER A 84 39.93 -7.40 -2.00
C SER A 84 40.11 -6.18 -1.09
N ALA A 85 39.67 -5.00 -1.54
CA ALA A 85 39.41 -3.85 -0.68
C ALA A 85 38.02 -3.27 -1.00
N GLN A 86 37.16 -3.24 0.01
CA GLN A 86 35.78 -2.77 -0.09
C GLN A 86 35.72 -1.23 -0.07
N PRO A 87 34.66 -0.62 -0.65
CA PRO A 87 34.38 0.79 -0.37
C PRO A 87 34.13 1.00 1.14
N PRO A 88 34.35 2.21 1.67
CA PRO A 88 34.01 2.52 3.07
C PRO A 88 32.51 2.35 3.31
N SER A 89 32.08 2.10 4.54
CA SER A 89 30.64 1.99 4.86
C SER A 89 29.86 3.30 4.65
N SER A 90 30.55 4.45 4.70
CA SER A 90 29.98 5.76 4.42
C SER A 90 31.03 6.72 3.86
N VAL A 91 30.62 7.60 2.94
CA VAL A 91 31.47 8.63 2.32
C VAL A 91 30.67 9.91 2.12
N SER A 92 31.32 11.08 2.11
CA SER A 92 30.66 12.33 1.78
C SER A 92 30.55 12.49 0.25
N ALA A 93 29.43 13.05 -0.22
CA ALA A 93 29.18 13.28 -1.64
C ALA A 93 30.37 13.99 -2.33
N GLY A 94 30.84 13.42 -3.43
CA GLY A 94 31.95 13.91 -4.23
C GLY A 94 33.34 13.75 -3.64
N THR A 95 33.48 13.10 -2.48
CA THR A 95 34.80 12.69 -1.97
C THR A 95 35.18 11.30 -2.48
N ALA A 96 36.48 11.07 -2.68
CA ALA A 96 36.97 9.78 -3.13
C ALA A 96 36.74 8.69 -2.09
N LEU A 97 36.38 7.48 -2.54
CA LEU A 97 36.20 6.30 -1.70
C LEU A 97 37.55 5.93 -1.05
N ALA A 98 37.63 6.09 0.27
CA ALA A 98 38.81 5.81 1.08
C ALA A 98 38.46 4.82 2.21
N PRO A 99 39.20 3.70 2.37
CA PRO A 99 40.38 3.29 1.59
C PRO A 99 40.05 2.97 0.12
N SER A 100 41.08 3.01 -0.73
CA SER A 100 40.93 2.74 -2.17
C SER A 100 40.34 1.36 -2.42
N VAL A 101 39.41 1.27 -3.36
CA VAL A 101 38.75 0.03 -3.75
C VAL A 101 39.74 -0.85 -4.53
N ALA A 102 39.78 -2.15 -4.26
CA ALA A 102 40.64 -3.08 -4.99
C ALA A 102 39.88 -4.35 -5.36
N VAL A 103 40.15 -4.85 -6.57
CA VAL A 103 39.54 -6.06 -7.12
C VAL A 103 40.63 -7.05 -7.51
N SER A 104 40.55 -8.25 -6.94
CA SER A 104 41.43 -9.38 -7.24
C SER A 104 40.82 -10.28 -8.31
N LEU A 105 41.69 -10.82 -9.17
CA LEU A 105 41.37 -11.89 -10.11
C LEU A 105 41.70 -13.23 -9.48
N LEU A 106 40.68 -14.08 -9.32
CA LEU A 106 40.83 -15.40 -8.73
C LEU A 106 40.56 -16.49 -9.76
N ASP A 107 41.27 -17.60 -9.64
CA ASP A 107 40.96 -18.84 -10.37
C ASP A 107 39.73 -19.56 -9.79
N ALA A 108 39.32 -20.66 -10.41
CA ALA A 108 38.16 -21.44 -9.97
C ALA A 108 38.29 -22.06 -8.57
N TYR A 109 39.50 -22.04 -7.99
CA TYR A 109 39.81 -22.57 -6.67
C TYR A 109 40.05 -21.46 -5.63
N GLY A 110 39.90 -20.19 -6.01
CA GLY A 110 40.08 -19.03 -5.13
C GLY A 110 41.54 -18.54 -5.01
N ASN A 111 42.46 -19.02 -5.85
CA ASN A 111 43.84 -18.54 -5.85
C ASN A 111 43.98 -17.25 -6.66
N LEU A 112 44.84 -16.33 -6.19
CA LEU A 112 45.14 -15.10 -6.92
C LEU A 112 45.90 -15.40 -8.21
N ALA A 113 45.28 -15.12 -9.36
CA ALA A 113 45.87 -15.35 -10.66
C ALA A 113 46.72 -14.12 -11.08
N SER A 114 48.04 -14.21 -10.87
CA SER A 114 48.98 -13.10 -11.08
C SER A 114 49.47 -12.93 -12.53
N GLY A 115 49.14 -13.85 -13.43
CA GLY A 115 49.73 -13.96 -14.78
C GLY A 115 48.94 -13.37 -15.96
N GLY A 116 48.06 -12.38 -15.76
CA GLY A 116 47.16 -11.87 -16.82
C GLY A 116 47.24 -10.37 -17.07
N SER A 117 46.97 -9.95 -18.32
CA SER A 117 46.86 -8.54 -18.75
C SER A 117 45.42 -8.03 -18.76
N ALA A 118 44.57 -8.57 -17.89
CA ALA A 118 43.14 -8.23 -17.85
C ALA A 118 42.91 -6.78 -17.42
N THR A 119 41.79 -6.20 -17.87
CA THR A 119 41.33 -4.88 -17.43
C THR A 119 40.02 -5.06 -16.67
N VAL A 120 39.94 -4.51 -15.45
CA VAL A 120 38.73 -4.52 -14.63
C VAL A 120 38.00 -3.19 -14.81
N SER A 121 36.70 -3.25 -15.05
CA SER A 121 35.80 -2.09 -15.09
C SER A 121 34.88 -2.07 -13.87
N ILE A 122 34.68 -0.90 -13.29
CA ILE A 122 33.80 -0.66 -12.14
C ILE A 122 32.60 0.18 -12.56
N ALA A 123 31.41 -0.23 -12.15
CA ALA A 123 30.17 0.54 -12.28
C ALA A 123 29.40 0.56 -10.95
N LEU A 124 28.38 1.41 -10.85
CA LEU A 124 27.40 1.31 -9.75
C LEU A 124 26.50 0.09 -9.98
N GLY A 125 26.30 -0.70 -8.92
CA GLY A 125 25.26 -1.71 -8.84
C GLY A 125 23.97 -1.09 -8.32
N ALA A 126 23.72 -1.21 -7.02
CA ALA A 126 22.66 -0.47 -6.35
C ALA A 126 22.99 1.04 -6.42
N ASN A 127 22.05 1.81 -6.97
CA ASN A 127 22.20 3.25 -7.21
C ASN A 127 20.98 4.02 -6.66
N PRO A 128 20.77 4.01 -5.33
CA PRO A 128 19.58 4.56 -4.70
C PRO A 128 19.40 6.07 -4.92
N GLY A 129 20.50 6.82 -5.11
CA GLY A 129 20.44 8.26 -5.37
C GLY A 129 20.48 8.64 -6.85
N GLY A 130 20.48 7.67 -7.78
CA GLY A 130 20.54 7.94 -9.23
C GLY A 130 21.81 8.67 -9.67
N SER A 131 22.93 8.48 -8.96
CA SER A 131 24.19 9.16 -9.23
C SER A 131 24.98 8.51 -10.38
N ALA A 132 25.96 9.23 -10.91
CA ALA A 132 27.00 8.65 -11.75
C ALA A 132 28.25 8.36 -10.91
N LEU A 133 28.95 7.26 -11.21
CA LEU A 133 30.27 7.00 -10.62
C LEU A 133 31.31 7.84 -11.35
N ALA A 134 32.05 8.65 -10.60
CA ALA A 134 33.18 9.42 -11.12
C ALA A 134 34.51 8.73 -10.77
N GLY A 135 35.60 9.18 -11.41
CA GLY A 135 36.95 8.63 -11.24
C GLY A 135 37.37 7.70 -12.38
N THR A 136 38.44 6.93 -12.14
CA THR A 136 38.96 5.94 -13.10
C THR A 136 38.08 4.69 -13.06
N LEU A 137 37.24 4.50 -14.08
CA LEU A 137 36.27 3.39 -14.09
C LEU A 137 36.83 2.09 -14.69
N SER A 138 38.02 2.11 -15.27
CA SER A 138 38.65 0.94 -15.88
C SER A 138 40.15 0.95 -15.63
N LYS A 139 40.70 -0.18 -15.15
CA LYS A 139 42.11 -0.27 -14.77
C LYS A 139 42.71 -1.63 -15.11
N ALA A 140 43.94 -1.59 -15.65
CA ALA A 140 44.73 -2.79 -15.89
C ALA A 140 45.13 -3.45 -14.57
N VAL A 141 45.09 -4.77 -14.55
CA VAL A 141 45.47 -5.59 -13.41
C VAL A 141 47.00 -5.67 -13.30
N VAL A 142 47.54 -5.46 -12.10
CA VAL A 142 48.98 -5.61 -11.80
C VAL A 142 49.11 -6.61 -10.65
N GLY A 143 49.87 -7.69 -10.85
CA GLY A 143 50.05 -8.74 -9.83
C GLY A 143 48.74 -9.44 -9.41
N GLY A 144 47.73 -9.48 -10.29
CA GLY A 144 46.42 -10.07 -10.01
C GLY A 144 45.41 -9.12 -9.35
N ILE A 145 45.76 -7.84 -9.10
CA ILE A 145 44.89 -6.86 -8.45
C ILE A 145 44.73 -5.58 -9.31
N ALA A 146 43.51 -5.05 -9.41
CA ALA A 146 43.22 -3.72 -9.94
C ALA A 146 42.75 -2.79 -8.81
N SER A 147 43.47 -1.69 -8.57
CA SER A 147 43.19 -0.76 -7.45
C SER A 147 42.70 0.61 -7.93
N PHE A 148 41.54 1.04 -7.46
CA PHE A 148 40.85 2.26 -7.83
C PHE A 148 40.86 3.26 -6.66
N SER A 149 41.61 4.36 -6.80
CA SER A 149 41.87 5.31 -5.71
C SER A 149 41.07 6.61 -5.80
N ASP A 150 40.38 6.85 -6.92
CA ASP A 150 39.73 8.11 -7.26
C ASP A 150 38.22 7.99 -7.52
N LEU A 151 37.63 6.83 -7.21
CA LEU A 151 36.19 6.63 -7.36
C LEU A 151 35.41 7.54 -6.42
N SER A 152 34.34 8.19 -6.89
CA SER A 152 33.47 9.01 -6.04
C SER A 152 32.02 9.02 -6.54
N VAL A 153 31.09 9.34 -5.64
CA VAL A 153 29.64 9.40 -5.90
C VAL A 153 29.08 10.70 -5.35
N ASN A 154 28.24 11.40 -6.12
CA ASN A 154 27.87 12.79 -5.84
C ASN A 154 26.46 12.97 -5.27
N LEU A 155 25.59 11.96 -5.31
CA LEU A 155 24.23 12.05 -4.79
C LEU A 155 24.07 11.19 -3.54
N VAL A 156 23.41 11.74 -2.52
CA VAL A 156 23.13 11.02 -1.26
C VAL A 156 22.33 9.77 -1.54
N GLY A 157 22.59 8.72 -0.79
CA GLY A 157 21.83 7.47 -0.88
C GLY A 157 22.38 6.42 0.05
N VAL A 158 21.49 5.58 0.55
CA VAL A 158 21.81 4.50 1.48
C VAL A 158 21.85 3.19 0.71
N GLY A 159 22.98 2.50 0.78
CA GLY A 159 23.14 1.18 0.18
C GLY A 159 23.61 1.16 -1.28
N TYR A 160 24.45 2.12 -1.69
CA TYR A 160 25.17 2.02 -2.95
C TYR A 160 26.05 0.76 -2.98
N THR A 161 26.19 0.12 -4.15
CA THR A 161 27.19 -0.94 -4.35
C THR A 161 27.99 -0.66 -5.63
N LEU A 162 29.19 -1.24 -5.71
CA LEU A 162 30.02 -1.27 -6.91
C LEU A 162 29.95 -2.66 -7.55
N VAL A 163 29.91 -2.71 -8.88
CA VAL A 163 30.02 -3.95 -9.65
C VAL A 163 31.31 -3.92 -10.44
N ALA A 164 32.14 -4.94 -10.24
CA ALA A 164 33.36 -5.16 -10.99
C ALA A 164 33.15 -6.19 -12.10
N SER A 165 33.63 -5.88 -13.31
CA SER A 165 33.50 -6.73 -14.49
C SER A 165 34.82 -6.80 -15.28
N SER A 166 35.08 -7.93 -15.95
CA SER A 166 36.24 -8.11 -16.82
C SER A 166 35.99 -9.25 -17.82
N GLY A 167 35.75 -8.92 -19.09
CA GLY A 167 35.50 -9.90 -20.13
C GLY A 167 34.36 -10.88 -19.79
N THR A 168 34.64 -12.18 -19.87
CA THR A 168 33.69 -13.27 -19.56
C THR A 168 33.78 -13.78 -18.12
N MET A 169 34.58 -13.14 -17.25
CA MET A 169 34.69 -13.55 -15.85
C MET A 169 33.41 -13.23 -15.08
N ALA A 170 33.08 -14.04 -14.09
CA ALA A 170 31.96 -13.75 -13.20
C ALA A 170 32.21 -12.43 -12.45
N SER A 171 31.26 -11.50 -12.55
CA SER A 171 31.33 -10.18 -11.93
C SER A 171 31.29 -10.27 -10.41
N ALA A 172 31.92 -9.31 -9.73
CA ALA A 172 31.82 -9.14 -8.28
C ALA A 172 30.92 -7.96 -7.94
N THR A 173 30.19 -8.04 -6.83
CA THR A 173 29.49 -6.88 -6.24
C THR A 173 30.13 -6.56 -4.88
N SER A 174 30.36 -5.28 -4.60
CA SER A 174 30.93 -4.83 -3.33
C SER A 174 29.92 -4.92 -2.19
N GLN A 175 30.40 -4.75 -0.96
CA GLN A 175 29.53 -4.40 0.16
C GLN A 175 28.83 -3.07 -0.10
N ALA A 176 27.67 -2.91 0.52
CA ALA A 176 26.88 -1.70 0.43
C ALA A 176 27.53 -0.55 1.23
N PHE A 177 27.47 0.65 0.69
CA PHE A 177 27.96 1.87 1.34
C PHE A 177 26.99 3.03 1.20
N ASN A 178 27.09 3.99 2.11
CA ASN A 178 26.24 5.17 2.11
C ASN A 178 27.00 6.38 1.56
N VAL A 179 26.30 7.21 0.80
CA VAL A 179 26.78 8.55 0.44
C VAL A 179 25.99 9.53 1.27
N GLN A 180 26.69 10.34 2.07
CA GLN A 180 26.13 11.41 2.89
C GLN A 180 26.24 12.76 2.16
N PRO A 181 25.43 13.77 2.50
CA PRO A 181 25.60 15.11 1.95
C PRO A 181 27.03 15.63 2.20
N GLY A 182 27.58 16.34 1.22
CA GLY A 182 28.82 17.09 1.38
C GLY A 182 28.65 18.31 2.29
N SER A 183 29.72 19.10 2.44
CA SER A 183 29.65 20.34 3.21
C SER A 183 28.61 21.32 2.62
N PRO A 184 27.83 22.03 3.46
CA PRO A 184 26.91 23.07 3.01
C PRO A 184 27.59 24.07 2.06
N SER A 185 26.95 24.39 0.93
CA SER A 185 27.49 25.32 -0.06
C SER A 185 26.48 26.36 -0.56
N LYS A 186 25.20 26.01 -0.68
CA LYS A 186 24.18 26.84 -1.32
C LYS A 186 22.81 26.68 -0.67
N LEU A 187 21.94 27.66 -0.88
CA LEU A 187 20.53 27.59 -0.54
C LEU A 187 19.71 27.19 -1.78
N ALA A 188 18.53 26.63 -1.57
CA ALA A 188 17.56 26.40 -2.64
C ALA A 188 16.13 26.48 -2.09
N PHE A 189 15.21 27.06 -2.86
CA PHE A 189 13.79 27.03 -2.53
C PHE A 189 13.23 25.62 -2.82
N LEU A 190 12.81 24.92 -1.75
CA LEU A 190 12.18 23.60 -1.82
C LEU A 190 10.65 23.73 -2.04
N ALA A 191 10.06 24.79 -1.50
CA ALA A 191 8.69 25.21 -1.78
C ALA A 191 8.71 26.67 -2.23
N GLN A 192 8.25 26.90 -3.46
CA GLN A 192 8.23 28.23 -4.09
C GLN A 192 7.03 29.04 -3.55
N PRO A 193 7.17 30.37 -3.39
CA PRO A 193 6.01 31.23 -3.22
C PRO A 193 5.15 31.21 -4.48
N THR A 194 3.83 31.16 -4.33
CA THR A 194 2.89 31.36 -5.45
C THR A 194 2.13 32.66 -5.30
N SER A 195 1.36 33.05 -6.31
CA SER A 195 0.60 34.30 -6.28
C SER A 195 -0.38 34.34 -5.11
N ALA A 196 -0.45 35.49 -4.44
CA ALA A 196 -1.22 35.68 -3.20
C ALA A 196 -1.94 37.04 -3.20
N ASN A 197 -2.97 37.16 -2.37
CA ASN A 197 -3.61 38.45 -2.14
C ASN A 197 -2.73 39.33 -1.26
N SER A 198 -2.79 40.64 -1.47
CA SER A 198 -2.09 41.63 -0.64
C SER A 198 -2.37 41.43 0.86
N GLY A 199 -1.32 41.35 1.66
CA GLY A 199 -1.35 41.15 3.11
C GLY A 199 -1.66 39.72 3.56
N SER A 200 -1.95 38.80 2.64
CA SER A 200 -2.16 37.38 2.97
C SER A 200 -0.83 36.64 3.07
N ALA A 201 -0.78 35.61 3.92
CA ALA A 201 0.37 34.72 3.99
C ALA A 201 0.55 33.98 2.65
N LEU A 202 1.80 33.88 2.20
CA LEU A 202 2.17 33.12 1.01
C LEU A 202 1.92 31.63 1.28
N SER A 203 1.10 31.01 0.44
CA SER A 203 0.73 29.59 0.52
C SER A 203 1.00 28.93 -0.84
N PRO A 204 1.69 27.78 -0.91
CA PRO A 204 2.23 27.02 0.22
C PRO A 204 3.32 27.78 0.99
N ALA A 205 3.54 27.40 2.25
CA ALA A 205 4.58 28.00 3.09
C ALA A 205 5.94 27.90 2.39
N VAL A 206 6.68 29.00 2.37
CA VAL A 206 7.98 29.07 1.69
C VAL A 206 9.00 28.24 2.45
N GLN A 207 9.68 27.33 1.75
CA GLN A 207 10.70 26.47 2.35
C GLN A 207 12.03 26.67 1.64
N VAL A 208 13.09 26.91 2.41
CA VAL A 208 14.46 27.05 1.91
C VAL A 208 15.32 25.96 2.54
N GLY A 209 15.95 25.14 1.69
CA GLY A 209 16.87 24.08 2.09
C GLY A 209 18.33 24.52 1.97
N ILE A 210 19.17 24.01 2.88
CA ILE A 210 20.63 24.11 2.83
C ILE A 210 21.16 22.91 2.05
N GLN A 211 21.84 23.15 0.93
CA GLN A 211 22.36 22.11 0.06
C GLN A 211 23.89 22.15 -0.06
N ASP A 212 24.50 21.00 -0.31
CA ASP A 212 25.89 20.90 -0.74
C ASP A 212 26.08 21.34 -2.21
N ALA A 213 27.31 21.27 -2.71
CA ALA A 213 27.64 21.72 -4.07
C ALA A 213 26.85 20.96 -5.15
N TYR A 214 26.52 19.70 -4.88
CA TYR A 214 25.85 18.77 -5.78
C TYR A 214 24.32 18.84 -5.69
N GLY A 215 23.77 19.71 -4.83
CA GLY A 215 22.32 19.89 -4.67
C GLY A 215 21.69 18.95 -3.65
N ASN A 216 22.49 18.24 -2.87
CA ASN A 216 21.99 17.37 -1.81
C ASN A 216 21.61 18.18 -0.58
N LEU A 217 20.47 17.88 0.03
CA LEU A 217 20.06 18.52 1.29
C LEU A 217 20.97 18.10 2.44
N VAL A 218 21.56 19.08 3.13
CA VAL A 218 22.45 18.84 4.28
C VAL A 218 21.62 18.84 5.56
N SER A 219 21.14 17.65 5.95
CA SER A 219 20.14 17.48 7.01
C SER A 219 20.63 17.88 8.40
N ASN A 220 21.93 17.88 8.69
CA ASN A 220 22.47 18.35 9.96
C ASN A 220 22.78 19.86 9.99
N ALA A 221 22.52 20.60 8.89
CA ALA A 221 22.74 22.03 8.86
C ALA A 221 21.67 22.78 9.66
N VAL A 222 22.12 23.70 10.52
CA VAL A 222 21.29 24.48 11.45
C VAL A 222 21.42 26.01 11.25
N SER A 223 22.08 26.44 10.17
CA SER A 223 22.31 27.85 9.89
C SER A 223 20.99 28.64 9.84
N SER A 224 21.01 29.88 10.33
CA SER A 224 19.89 30.80 10.17
C SER A 224 19.82 31.31 8.74
N ILE A 225 18.67 31.11 8.09
CA ILE A 225 18.38 31.59 6.75
C ILE A 225 17.52 32.85 6.87
N SER A 226 17.92 33.90 6.17
CA SER A 226 17.17 35.14 6.05
C SER A 226 16.50 35.25 4.68
N VAL A 227 15.27 35.75 4.64
CA VAL A 227 14.49 35.96 3.42
C VAL A 227 14.18 37.44 3.27
N ALA A 228 14.48 37.98 2.09
CA ALA A 228 14.17 39.34 1.68
C ALA A 228 13.57 39.34 0.27
N PHE A 229 13.18 40.50 -0.26
CA PHE A 229 12.88 40.58 -1.69
C PHE A 229 14.17 40.43 -2.52
N GLY A 230 14.10 39.59 -3.56
CA GLY A 230 15.03 39.66 -4.68
C GLY A 230 14.63 40.79 -5.63
N THR A 231 13.37 40.76 -6.07
CA THR A 231 12.73 41.80 -6.90
C THR A 231 11.46 42.26 -6.21
N ASN A 232 11.36 43.58 -5.98
CA ASN A 232 10.20 44.22 -5.35
C ASN A 232 9.44 45.06 -6.38
N ALA A 233 8.89 44.41 -7.41
CA ALA A 233 8.35 45.08 -8.59
C ALA A 233 7.16 46.01 -8.29
N GLY A 234 6.36 45.71 -7.26
CA GLY A 234 5.24 46.54 -6.83
C GLY A 234 5.53 47.44 -5.62
N GLY A 235 6.78 47.58 -5.16
CA GLY A 235 7.14 48.45 -4.03
C GLY A 235 6.47 48.07 -2.69
N GLY A 236 6.23 46.77 -2.47
CA GLY A 236 5.60 46.26 -1.25
C GLY A 236 6.59 46.08 -0.09
N THR A 237 6.05 45.80 1.09
CA THR A 237 6.76 45.42 2.31
C THR A 237 6.57 43.91 2.55
N LEU A 238 7.67 43.19 2.71
CA LEU A 238 7.66 41.78 3.12
C LEU A 238 7.54 41.73 4.65
N SER A 239 6.48 41.10 5.15
CA SER A 239 6.17 40.97 6.57
C SER A 239 6.15 39.49 6.99
N GLY A 240 6.20 39.23 8.29
CA GLY A 240 6.29 37.88 8.87
C GLY A 240 7.67 37.57 9.45
N THR A 241 7.98 36.30 9.63
CA THR A 241 9.28 35.85 10.13
C THR A 241 10.30 35.88 8.99
N LEU A 242 11.23 36.83 9.03
CA LEU A 242 12.21 37.02 7.94
C LEU A 242 13.54 36.30 8.16
N SER A 243 13.77 35.71 9.33
CA SER A 243 14.96 34.90 9.61
C SER A 243 14.60 33.70 10.47
N LYS A 244 15.07 32.52 10.09
CA LYS A 244 14.76 31.27 10.78
C LYS A 244 15.91 30.27 10.67
N ALA A 245 16.24 29.63 11.79
CA ALA A 245 17.19 28.51 11.82
C ALA A 245 16.63 27.31 11.04
N ALA A 246 17.48 26.68 10.24
CA ALA A 246 17.15 25.43 9.59
C ALA A 246 16.99 24.30 10.62
N VAL A 247 15.95 23.48 10.46
CA VAL A 247 15.73 22.24 11.19
C VAL A 247 15.77 21.11 10.19
N SER A 248 16.61 20.10 10.42
CA SER A 248 16.89 19.05 9.44
C SER A 248 17.33 19.59 8.07
N GLY A 249 18.10 20.70 8.05
CA GLY A 249 18.56 21.35 6.82
C GLY A 249 17.52 22.22 6.11
N VAL A 250 16.30 22.39 6.65
CA VAL A 250 15.23 23.20 6.02
C VAL A 250 14.73 24.29 6.96
N ALA A 251 14.63 25.53 6.46
CA ALA A 251 13.91 26.62 7.12
C ALA A 251 12.54 26.83 6.46
N THR A 252 11.47 26.69 7.24
CA THR A 252 10.08 26.86 6.79
C THR A 252 9.50 28.18 7.28
N PHE A 253 9.11 29.05 6.37
CA PHE A 253 8.53 30.36 6.63
C PHE A 253 7.03 30.33 6.29
N SER A 254 6.19 30.22 7.33
CA SER A 254 4.75 30.01 7.21
C SER A 254 3.90 31.29 7.24
N ASP A 255 4.52 32.43 7.57
CA ASP A 255 3.85 33.70 7.85
C ASP A 255 4.33 34.85 6.94
N LEU A 256 5.14 34.55 5.92
CA LEU A 256 5.58 35.56 4.96
C LEU A 256 4.38 36.14 4.21
N SER A 257 4.29 37.45 4.11
CA SER A 257 3.23 38.15 3.39
C SER A 257 3.75 39.43 2.73
N VAL A 258 3.09 39.87 1.66
CA VAL A 258 3.45 41.11 0.94
C VAL A 258 2.25 42.03 0.87
N ASN A 259 2.39 43.27 1.33
CA ASN A 259 1.27 44.20 1.54
C ASN A 259 0.92 45.10 0.35
N ASN A 260 1.60 44.99 -0.79
CA ASN A 260 1.28 45.78 -1.97
C ASN A 260 1.13 44.89 -3.20
N ALA A 261 0.22 45.29 -4.09
CA ALA A 261 -0.04 44.57 -5.31
C ALA A 261 1.04 44.84 -6.37
N GLY A 262 1.34 43.83 -7.18
CA GLY A 262 2.32 43.91 -8.26
C GLY A 262 2.63 42.53 -8.82
N SER A 263 3.08 42.48 -10.07
CA SER A 263 3.54 41.26 -10.74
C SER A 263 5.06 41.24 -10.81
N GLY A 264 5.67 40.08 -10.56
CA GLY A 264 7.13 39.91 -10.69
C GLY A 264 7.89 40.06 -9.37
N TYR A 265 7.25 39.81 -8.23
CA TYR A 265 7.96 39.67 -6.96
C TYR A 265 8.83 38.42 -6.98
N THR A 266 10.04 38.50 -6.41
CA THR A 266 10.85 37.33 -6.08
C THR A 266 11.36 37.46 -4.65
N LEU A 267 11.59 36.33 -3.99
CA LEU A 267 12.24 36.27 -2.68
C LEU A 267 13.70 35.85 -2.85
N ALA A 268 14.61 36.53 -2.17
CA ALA A 268 16.02 36.16 -2.07
C ALA A 268 16.28 35.58 -0.67
N ALA A 269 16.78 34.35 -0.63
CA ALA A 269 17.22 33.70 0.59
C ALA A 269 18.75 33.81 0.73
N SER A 270 19.22 34.16 1.91
CA SER A 270 20.65 34.31 2.23
C SER A 270 20.99 33.70 3.59
N ALA A 271 22.23 33.22 3.73
CA ALA A 271 22.80 32.71 4.97
C ALA A 271 24.33 32.89 4.92
N THR A 272 24.97 33.07 6.08
CA THR A 272 26.42 33.30 6.17
C THR A 272 27.20 32.16 5.51
N SER A 273 28.16 32.50 4.65
CA SER A 273 29.05 31.55 3.95
C SER A 273 28.36 30.56 3.00
N LEU A 274 27.10 30.79 2.61
CA LEU A 274 26.38 30.00 1.61
C LEU A 274 26.00 30.86 0.40
N THR A 275 26.06 30.28 -0.80
CA THR A 275 25.49 30.92 -1.99
C THR A 275 23.97 31.05 -1.83
N GLY A 276 23.43 32.27 -1.95
CA GLY A 276 22.00 32.53 -1.81
C GLY A 276 21.16 31.95 -2.96
N ALA A 277 19.84 31.96 -2.79
CA ALA A 277 18.88 31.53 -3.80
C ALA A 277 17.84 32.61 -4.08
N VAL A 278 17.31 32.64 -5.30
CA VAL A 278 16.18 33.49 -5.67
C VAL A 278 15.00 32.61 -6.06
N SER A 279 13.81 32.94 -5.57
CA SER A 279 12.59 32.21 -5.88
C SER A 279 12.15 32.45 -7.32
N SER A 280 11.22 31.62 -7.79
CA SER A 280 10.43 31.95 -8.98
C SER A 280 9.64 33.23 -8.76
N ALA A 281 9.31 33.93 -9.84
CA ALA A 281 8.49 35.13 -9.78
C ALA A 281 7.04 34.80 -9.41
N PHE A 282 6.44 35.60 -8.53
CA PHE A 282 5.03 35.51 -8.13
C PHE A 282 4.35 36.88 -8.20
N SER A 283 3.01 36.88 -8.20
CA SER A 283 2.22 38.11 -8.22
C SER A 283 1.48 38.31 -6.90
N VAL A 284 1.46 39.54 -6.42
CA VAL A 284 0.61 39.94 -5.30
C VAL A 284 -0.56 40.71 -5.89
N ILE A 285 -1.77 40.25 -5.67
CA ILE A 285 -2.98 40.82 -6.27
C ILE A 285 -3.60 41.76 -5.25
N SER A 286 -4.04 42.94 -5.68
CA SER A 286 -4.78 43.85 -4.77
C SER A 286 -6.05 43.16 -4.30
N THR A 287 -6.36 43.26 -3.02
CA THR A 287 -7.69 42.93 -2.52
C THR A 287 -8.66 43.99 -3.06
N ALA A 288 -9.20 43.73 -4.25
CA ALA A 288 -10.17 44.59 -4.88
C ALA A 288 -11.44 44.69 -4.00
N PRO A 289 -12.21 45.79 -4.07
CA PRO A 289 -13.60 45.80 -3.63
C PRO A 289 -14.33 44.61 -4.26
N ALA A 290 -15.25 43.99 -3.54
CA ALA A 290 -16.04 42.88 -4.07
C ALA A 290 -16.95 43.42 -5.19
N THR A 291 -16.47 43.34 -6.43
CA THR A 291 -17.28 43.57 -7.62
C THR A 291 -18.05 42.28 -7.89
N SER A 292 -19.38 42.35 -7.94
CA SER A 292 -20.10 41.35 -8.71
C SER A 292 -19.76 41.58 -10.19
N GLY A 293 -19.47 40.53 -10.97
CA GLY A 293 -19.48 40.66 -12.43
C GLY A 293 -20.85 41.13 -12.93
N ASN A 294 -21.02 41.33 -14.25
CA ASN A 294 -22.32 41.71 -14.81
C ASN A 294 -23.42 40.77 -14.28
N LEU A 295 -24.29 41.29 -13.42
CA LEU A 295 -25.32 40.56 -12.69
C LEU A 295 -26.34 39.89 -13.62
N ILE A 296 -26.38 40.32 -14.89
CA ILE A 296 -27.23 39.76 -15.94
C ILE A 296 -26.69 38.41 -16.47
N ALA A 297 -25.41 38.09 -16.25
CA ALA A 297 -24.75 36.90 -16.77
C ALA A 297 -24.90 35.63 -15.89
N ASP A 298 -25.57 35.73 -14.74
CA ASP A 298 -25.78 34.60 -13.81
C ASP A 298 -26.66 33.49 -14.44
N SER A 299 -26.28 32.22 -14.24
CA SER A 299 -27.02 31.04 -14.70
C SER A 299 -28.31 30.73 -13.93
N GLY A 300 -28.52 31.35 -12.76
CA GLY A 300 -29.73 31.24 -11.92
C GLY A 300 -30.85 32.23 -12.27
N PHE A 301 -30.73 32.91 -13.42
CA PHE A 301 -31.57 34.04 -13.82
C PHE A 301 -33.09 33.76 -13.80
N GLU A 302 -33.54 32.55 -14.11
CA GLU A 302 -34.97 32.18 -14.18
C GLU A 302 -35.54 31.61 -12.86
N THR A 303 -34.70 31.37 -11.84
CA THR A 303 -35.11 30.70 -10.58
C THR A 303 -35.15 31.61 -9.36
N GLY A 304 -34.70 32.87 -9.49
CA GLY A 304 -34.88 33.93 -8.48
C GLY A 304 -33.96 33.87 -7.25
N VAL A 305 -33.03 32.93 -7.16
CA VAL A 305 -32.11 32.81 -6.00
C VAL A 305 -30.89 33.76 -6.14
N SER A 306 -30.60 34.21 -7.37
CA SER A 306 -29.54 35.18 -7.70
C SER A 306 -29.78 35.94 -9.02
N GLY A 307 -31.04 36.14 -9.41
CA GLY A 307 -31.47 36.84 -10.64
C GLY A 307 -32.39 38.03 -10.36
N PHE A 308 -32.66 38.87 -11.37
CA PHE A 308 -33.73 39.86 -11.24
C PHE A 308 -35.07 39.10 -11.17
N ALA A 309 -35.86 39.40 -10.15
CA ALA A 309 -37.19 38.85 -9.91
C ALA A 309 -38.23 39.97 -10.06
N LYS A 310 -39.46 39.59 -10.39
CA LYS A 310 -40.61 40.50 -10.50
C LYS A 310 -41.37 40.61 -9.19
N ASP A 311 -41.90 41.78 -8.89
CA ASP A 311 -42.74 42.00 -7.70
C ASP A 311 -44.21 41.63 -7.96
N HIS A 312 -44.68 41.79 -9.20
CA HIS A 312 -46.06 41.45 -9.59
C HIS A 312 -46.14 40.47 -10.75
N THR A 313 -47.25 39.74 -10.82
CA THR A 313 -47.49 38.75 -11.89
C THR A 313 -47.50 39.38 -13.28
N ALA A 314 -47.96 40.63 -13.40
CA ALA A 314 -48.05 41.40 -14.63
C ALA A 314 -46.72 42.00 -15.12
N ASP A 315 -45.71 42.09 -14.25
CA ASP A 315 -44.37 42.50 -14.64
C ASP A 315 -43.68 41.31 -15.34
N THR A 316 -42.85 41.58 -16.35
CA THR A 316 -42.17 40.52 -17.10
C THR A 316 -40.69 40.84 -17.29
N LEU A 317 -39.85 39.85 -17.03
CA LEU A 317 -38.43 39.86 -17.32
C LEU A 317 -38.17 38.86 -18.44
N THR A 318 -37.49 39.27 -19.48
CA THR A 318 -37.19 38.39 -20.61
C THR A 318 -35.79 38.67 -21.11
N ARG A 319 -34.98 37.60 -21.17
CA ARG A 319 -33.66 37.66 -21.79
C ARG A 319 -33.83 37.50 -23.29
N ILE A 320 -33.40 38.49 -24.06
CA ILE A 320 -33.63 38.52 -25.50
C ILE A 320 -32.53 37.83 -26.33
N THR A 321 -31.52 37.21 -25.69
CA THR A 321 -30.41 36.48 -26.36
C THR A 321 -29.78 35.38 -25.49
N THR A 322 -29.36 34.26 -26.08
CA THR A 322 -28.61 33.16 -25.42
C THR A 322 -27.09 33.26 -25.69
N GLY A 323 -26.29 33.69 -24.69
CA GLY A 323 -24.82 33.83 -24.77
C GLY A 323 -24.21 34.87 -23.81
N VAL A 324 -22.86 34.93 -23.73
CA VAL A 324 -22.10 35.96 -22.96
C VAL A 324 -22.33 37.33 -23.58
N ILE A 325 -22.69 38.32 -22.74
CA ILE A 325 -23.21 39.62 -23.18
C ILE A 325 -22.09 40.51 -23.73
N ALA A 326 -22.03 40.66 -25.06
CA ALA A 326 -21.27 41.70 -25.74
C ALA A 326 -22.09 42.28 -26.91
N GLY A 327 -22.33 43.60 -26.87
CA GLY A 327 -22.72 44.42 -28.03
C GLY A 327 -24.13 44.28 -28.62
N GLY A 328 -24.97 43.34 -28.17
CA GLY A 328 -26.35 43.20 -28.66
C GLY A 328 -27.29 42.34 -27.78
N ALA A 329 -26.84 41.97 -26.58
CA ALA A 329 -27.56 41.11 -25.64
C ALA A 329 -28.02 41.93 -24.44
N SER A 330 -29.30 41.90 -24.11
CA SER A 330 -29.86 42.70 -23.01
C SER A 330 -30.87 41.91 -22.18
N LEU A 331 -31.06 42.34 -20.94
CA LEU A 331 -32.22 41.94 -20.15
C LEU A 331 -33.33 42.96 -20.37
N GLN A 332 -34.47 42.52 -20.89
CA GLN A 332 -35.65 43.35 -21.05
C GLN A 332 -36.57 43.21 -19.82
N ALA A 333 -36.93 44.33 -19.21
CA ALA A 333 -37.87 44.42 -18.10
C ALA A 333 -39.08 45.28 -18.51
N HIS A 334 -40.27 44.69 -18.47
CA HIS A 334 -41.53 45.38 -18.68
C HIS A 334 -42.26 45.53 -17.35
N LEU A 335 -42.59 46.78 -17.00
CA LEU A 335 -43.27 47.17 -15.77
C LEU A 335 -44.65 47.71 -16.10
N ALA A 336 -45.68 47.14 -15.46
CA ALA A 336 -47.07 47.33 -15.89
C ALA A 336 -47.73 48.60 -15.32
N SER A 337 -47.30 49.12 -14.16
CA SER A 337 -47.96 50.26 -13.51
C SER A 337 -47.04 51.02 -12.56
N TRP A 338 -47.47 52.22 -12.13
CA TRP A 338 -46.73 53.04 -11.16
C TRP A 338 -46.45 52.25 -9.88
N GLY A 339 -45.18 52.21 -9.43
CA GLY A 339 -44.74 51.44 -8.27
C GLY A 339 -44.35 49.98 -8.55
N SER A 340 -44.67 49.43 -9.74
CA SER A 340 -44.15 48.12 -10.17
C SER A 340 -42.62 48.11 -10.15
N ASN A 341 -42.04 46.99 -9.72
CA ASN A 341 -40.58 46.86 -9.67
C ASN A 341 -40.07 45.46 -10.03
N VAL A 342 -38.80 45.44 -10.44
CA VAL A 342 -37.98 44.23 -10.59
C VAL A 342 -36.71 44.40 -9.77
N TRP A 343 -36.25 43.33 -9.14
CA TRP A 343 -35.21 43.41 -8.13
C TRP A 343 -34.34 42.16 -8.08
N TRP A 344 -33.05 42.33 -7.82
CA TRP A 344 -32.09 41.26 -7.59
C TRP A 344 -31.68 41.26 -6.11
N THR A 345 -31.44 40.07 -5.55
CA THR A 345 -31.05 39.92 -4.14
C THR A 345 -29.83 39.00 -4.00
N LYS A 346 -28.97 39.27 -2.99
CA LYS A 346 -27.88 38.37 -2.60
C LYS A 346 -27.73 38.29 -1.09
N ALA A 347 -27.89 37.08 -0.55
CA ALA A 347 -27.66 36.78 0.86
C ALA A 347 -26.16 36.80 1.19
N MET A 348 -25.81 37.37 2.35
CA MET A 348 -24.42 37.56 2.78
C MET A 348 -23.96 36.57 3.88
N SER A 349 -24.82 35.64 4.32
CA SER A 349 -24.53 34.68 5.39
C SER A 349 -23.37 33.74 5.03
N GLY A 350 -22.36 33.60 5.91
CA GLY A 350 -21.24 32.67 5.75
C GLY A 350 -20.09 33.13 4.84
N THR A 351 -20.18 34.32 4.26
CA THR A 351 -19.20 34.82 3.27
C THR A 351 -17.98 35.53 3.86
N GLY A 352 -17.87 35.66 5.20
CA GLY A 352 -16.82 36.42 5.88
C GLY A 352 -16.87 37.94 5.68
N MET A 353 -17.71 38.44 4.76
CA MET A 353 -17.92 39.85 4.46
C MET A 353 -19.07 40.40 5.32
N THR A 354 -18.75 40.92 6.51
CA THR A 354 -19.75 41.34 7.51
C THR A 354 -19.92 42.86 7.63
N SER A 355 -19.06 43.67 7.01
CA SER A 355 -19.16 45.14 7.04
C SER A 355 -18.71 45.78 5.71
N GLY A 356 -19.45 46.78 5.24
CA GLY A 356 -19.13 47.59 4.07
C GLY A 356 -19.29 49.07 4.38
N THR A 357 -18.66 49.94 3.59
CA THR A 357 -18.80 51.41 3.70
C THR A 357 -19.73 51.99 2.65
N ALA A 358 -19.82 51.36 1.48
CA ALA A 358 -20.75 51.76 0.44
C ALA A 358 -21.19 50.57 -0.42
N TRP A 359 -22.47 50.57 -0.80
CA TRP A 359 -23.03 49.70 -1.83
C TRP A 359 -23.32 50.55 -3.07
N THR A 360 -22.60 50.30 -4.15
CA THR A 360 -22.76 51.03 -5.42
C THR A 360 -23.29 50.13 -6.50
N VAL A 361 -24.39 50.53 -7.11
CA VAL A 361 -25.02 49.85 -8.23
C VAL A 361 -24.87 50.71 -9.45
N THR A 362 -24.36 50.16 -10.54
CA THR A 362 -24.30 50.82 -11.85
C THR A 362 -25.06 49.99 -12.88
N ALA A 363 -25.92 50.63 -13.66
CA ALA A 363 -26.70 49.98 -14.71
C ALA A 363 -26.61 50.78 -16.02
N LYS A 364 -26.41 50.08 -17.14
CA LYS A 364 -26.49 50.61 -18.50
C LYS A 364 -27.86 50.30 -19.08
N VAL A 365 -28.68 51.32 -19.26
CA VAL A 365 -30.11 51.16 -19.58
C VAL A 365 -30.49 51.94 -20.82
N ARG A 366 -31.33 51.33 -21.67
CA ARG A 366 -31.99 51.98 -22.81
C ARG A 366 -33.49 51.69 -22.83
N GLY A 367 -34.26 52.58 -23.44
CA GLY A 367 -35.70 52.38 -23.66
C GLY A 367 -35.95 51.67 -24.99
N ASP A 368 -36.89 50.73 -25.04
CA ASP A 368 -37.11 49.90 -26.24
C ASP A 368 -38.36 50.24 -27.07
N VAL A 369 -39.38 50.98 -26.57
CA VAL A 369 -40.65 51.20 -27.32
C VAL A 369 -41.34 52.59 -27.17
N THR A 370 -41.50 53.25 -28.33
CA THR A 370 -42.53 54.15 -28.92
C THR A 370 -43.44 55.16 -28.18
N SER A 371 -43.16 55.56 -26.94
CA SER A 371 -43.58 56.90 -26.43
C SER A 371 -42.73 57.20 -25.21
N SER A 372 -42.37 58.47 -24.95
CA SER A 372 -41.47 58.90 -23.87
C SER A 372 -41.51 57.96 -22.67
N ALA A 373 -40.48 57.12 -22.49
CA ALA A 373 -40.50 56.10 -21.45
C ALA A 373 -40.80 56.78 -20.11
N SER A 374 -41.74 56.21 -19.35
CA SER A 374 -42.04 56.72 -18.02
C SER A 374 -40.75 56.83 -17.20
N PRO A 375 -40.58 57.84 -16.34
CA PRO A 375 -39.43 57.88 -15.46
C PRO A 375 -39.42 56.64 -14.56
N PHE A 376 -38.23 56.16 -14.22
CA PHE A 376 -38.02 55.05 -13.30
C PHE A 376 -36.91 55.40 -12.31
N GLN A 377 -36.72 54.54 -11.31
CA GLN A 377 -35.64 54.65 -10.36
C GLN A 377 -34.80 53.39 -10.37
N ILE A 378 -33.48 53.55 -10.30
CA ILE A 378 -32.56 52.46 -9.97
C ILE A 378 -32.10 52.65 -8.53
N CYS A 379 -32.28 51.62 -7.72
CA CYS A 379 -32.04 51.64 -6.30
C CYS A 379 -30.97 50.62 -5.90
N ALA A 380 -30.08 51.06 -5.02
CA ALA A 380 -29.19 50.24 -4.25
C ALA A 380 -29.80 50.09 -2.86
N ASP A 381 -30.21 48.88 -2.47
CA ASP A 381 -30.83 48.64 -1.16
C ASP A 381 -30.03 47.63 -0.33
N VAL A 382 -30.15 47.71 0.99
CA VAL A 382 -29.48 46.82 1.96
C VAL A 382 -30.41 46.48 3.12
N SER A 383 -30.36 45.23 3.57
CA SER A 383 -30.90 44.80 4.86
C SER A 383 -29.76 44.41 5.80
N TYR A 384 -29.93 44.70 7.08
CA TYR A 384 -28.99 44.33 8.14
C TYR A 384 -29.56 43.18 8.98
N SER A 385 -28.69 42.34 9.52
CA SER A 385 -29.05 41.21 10.37
C SER A 385 -29.83 41.67 11.61
N GLY A 386 -30.96 41.02 11.90
CA GLY A 386 -31.82 41.37 13.03
C GLY A 386 -32.70 42.61 12.83
N SER A 387 -32.69 43.22 11.64
CA SER A 387 -33.56 44.34 11.27
C SER A 387 -34.50 43.95 10.13
N SER A 388 -35.80 44.24 10.27
CA SER A 388 -36.76 44.11 9.18
C SER A 388 -36.78 45.32 8.23
N THR A 389 -36.07 46.40 8.57
CA THR A 389 -36.03 47.64 7.79
C THR A 389 -34.95 47.55 6.71
N ILE A 390 -35.32 47.87 5.46
CA ILE A 390 -34.43 48.02 4.31
C ILE A 390 -33.99 49.48 4.22
N VAL A 391 -32.70 49.72 4.03
CA VAL A 391 -32.14 51.05 3.76
C VAL A 391 -31.82 51.14 2.27
N GLU A 392 -32.21 52.23 1.62
CA GLU A 392 -32.14 52.37 0.17
C GLU A 392 -31.56 53.71 -0.27
N LYS A 393 -30.94 53.72 -1.46
CA LYS A 393 -30.64 54.92 -2.22
C LYS A 393 -31.03 54.72 -3.68
N CYS A 394 -31.95 55.54 -4.17
CA CYS A 394 -32.42 55.51 -5.55
C CYS A 394 -31.91 56.71 -6.36
N VAL A 395 -31.74 56.51 -7.66
CA VAL A 395 -31.47 57.56 -8.65
C VAL A 395 -32.57 57.54 -9.70
N ASN A 396 -33.16 58.72 -9.94
CA ASN A 396 -34.14 58.90 -11.00
C ASN A 396 -33.45 58.75 -12.36
N ALA A 397 -34.05 57.93 -13.21
CA ALA A 397 -33.57 57.61 -14.53
C ALA A 397 -34.71 57.80 -15.54
N ALA A 398 -34.36 58.27 -16.73
CA ALA A 398 -35.27 58.45 -17.84
C ALA A 398 -34.55 57.94 -19.09
N ALA A 399 -35.00 56.81 -19.61
CA ALA A 399 -34.39 56.20 -20.78
C ALA A 399 -35.07 56.73 -22.05
N THR A 400 -34.28 57.28 -22.97
CA THR A 400 -34.75 57.66 -24.31
C THR A 400 -34.69 56.44 -25.22
N VAL A 401 -35.68 56.28 -26.11
CA VAL A 401 -35.73 55.16 -27.05
C VAL A 401 -34.43 55.11 -27.86
N GLY A 402 -33.75 53.96 -27.85
CA GLY A 402 -32.51 53.72 -28.60
C GLY A 402 -31.24 54.35 -28.03
N VAL A 403 -31.29 55.07 -26.90
CA VAL A 403 -30.10 55.66 -26.25
C VAL A 403 -29.74 54.90 -24.99
N VAL A 404 -28.51 54.40 -24.90
CA VAL A 404 -27.97 53.74 -23.70
C VAL A 404 -27.39 54.79 -22.76
N ASN A 405 -27.92 54.86 -21.55
CA ASN A 405 -27.44 55.73 -20.48
C ASN A 405 -26.92 54.89 -19.31
N ASN A 406 -25.90 55.40 -18.61
CA ASN A 406 -25.37 54.77 -17.40
C ASN A 406 -25.93 55.49 -16.18
N TYR A 407 -26.52 54.74 -15.26
CA TYR A 407 -27.05 55.25 -13.99
C TYR A 407 -26.32 54.58 -12.83
N THR A 408 -25.94 55.36 -11.83
CA THR A 408 -25.22 54.87 -10.66
C THR A 408 -25.92 55.32 -9.39
N ALA A 409 -26.33 54.37 -8.55
CA ALA A 409 -26.85 54.61 -7.22
C ALA A 409 -25.82 54.13 -6.18
N SER A 410 -25.35 55.04 -5.34
CA SER A 410 -24.40 54.73 -4.25
C SER A 410 -25.06 54.96 -2.90
N LEU A 411 -25.28 53.88 -2.17
CA LEU A 411 -25.77 53.87 -0.80
C LEU A 411 -24.59 53.81 0.18
N ALA A 412 -24.47 54.81 1.05
CA ALA A 412 -23.55 54.73 2.19
C ALA A 412 -24.09 53.69 3.19
N LEU A 413 -23.22 52.79 3.65
CA LEU A 413 -23.58 51.71 4.55
C LEU A 413 -23.15 52.04 5.98
N ASP A 414 -23.92 51.54 6.95
CA ASP A 414 -23.57 51.56 8.35
C ASP A 414 -22.55 50.44 8.60
N SER A 415 -21.27 50.81 8.59
CA SER A 415 -20.16 49.86 8.77
C SER A 415 -20.14 49.18 10.14
N THR A 416 -20.99 49.61 11.09
CA THR A 416 -21.12 49.01 12.42
C THR A 416 -22.16 47.88 12.48
N LYS A 417 -22.97 47.72 11.43
CA LYS A 417 -24.04 46.72 11.36
C LYS A 417 -23.69 45.61 10.38
N THR A 418 -24.06 44.39 10.75
CA THR A 418 -23.87 43.22 9.88
C THR A 418 -24.87 43.24 8.74
N ILE A 419 -24.39 43.21 7.51
CA ILE A 419 -25.24 43.14 6.30
C ILE A 419 -25.82 41.72 6.21
N SER A 420 -27.14 41.61 6.08
CA SER A 420 -27.82 40.34 5.85
C SER A 420 -28.00 40.07 4.35
N THR A 421 -28.47 41.08 3.60
CA THR A 421 -28.82 40.95 2.18
C THR A 421 -28.59 42.26 1.43
N LEU A 422 -28.07 42.18 0.21
CA LEU A 422 -27.94 43.31 -0.72
C LEU A 422 -28.96 43.22 -1.85
N TYR A 423 -29.44 44.36 -2.32
CA TYR A 423 -30.44 44.46 -3.38
C TYR A 423 -30.06 45.43 -4.49
N VAL A 424 -30.49 45.12 -5.71
CA VAL A 424 -30.57 46.03 -6.84
C VAL A 424 -32.01 46.08 -7.30
N ARG A 425 -32.65 47.25 -7.34
CA ARG A 425 -34.08 47.34 -7.68
C ARG A 425 -34.36 48.43 -8.72
N LEU A 426 -35.29 48.16 -9.61
CA LEU A 426 -35.81 49.06 -10.62
C LEU A 426 -37.29 49.31 -10.35
N THR A 427 -37.70 50.56 -10.17
CA THR A 427 -39.10 50.91 -9.84
C THR A 427 -39.67 51.93 -10.81
N LEU A 428 -40.87 51.69 -11.36
CA LEU A 428 -41.55 52.62 -12.26
C LEU A 428 -42.11 53.82 -11.49
N GLN A 429 -41.81 55.04 -11.94
CA GLN A 429 -42.25 56.30 -11.31
C GLN A 429 -43.34 57.04 -12.10
N GLY A 430 -43.80 56.48 -13.24
CA GLY A 430 -44.92 56.99 -14.04
C GLY A 430 -46.09 56.02 -14.17
N GLY A 431 -47.25 56.50 -14.61
CA GLY A 431 -48.48 55.71 -14.71
C GLY A 431 -48.68 54.94 -16.03
N THR A 432 -47.77 55.07 -17.00
CA THR A 432 -47.87 54.36 -18.29
C THR A 432 -46.92 53.16 -18.29
N PRO A 433 -47.38 51.95 -18.67
CA PRO A 433 -46.53 50.77 -18.80
C PRO A 433 -45.29 51.05 -19.66
N SER A 434 -44.13 50.54 -19.27
CA SER A 434 -42.87 50.85 -19.96
C SER A 434 -41.92 49.67 -19.94
N THR A 435 -41.10 49.56 -21.00
CA THR A 435 -40.12 48.49 -21.20
C THR A 435 -38.71 49.06 -21.29
N TYR A 436 -37.78 48.48 -20.54
CA TYR A 436 -36.38 48.89 -20.46
C TYR A 436 -35.45 47.72 -20.75
N SER A 437 -34.36 47.98 -21.48
CA SER A 437 -33.29 47.02 -21.71
C SER A 437 -32.05 47.37 -20.91
N PHE A 438 -31.48 46.37 -20.24
CA PHE A 438 -30.23 46.46 -19.48
C PHE A 438 -29.11 45.74 -20.23
N ASP A 439 -28.08 46.48 -20.60
CA ASP A 439 -26.90 45.93 -21.26
C ASP A 439 -25.85 45.43 -20.26
N ASP A 440 -25.83 46.04 -19.07
CA ASP A 440 -24.90 45.70 -18.01
C ASP A 440 -25.43 46.22 -16.67
N VAL A 441 -25.45 45.39 -15.65
CA VAL A 441 -25.71 45.80 -14.26
C VAL A 441 -24.60 45.26 -13.39
N THR A 442 -23.94 46.16 -12.66
CA THR A 442 -22.82 45.82 -11.78
C THR A 442 -23.11 46.35 -10.37
N GLY A 443 -23.01 45.47 -9.38
CA GLY A 443 -23.04 45.83 -7.95
C GLY A 443 -21.65 45.74 -7.33
N VAL A 444 -21.22 46.79 -6.63
CA VAL A 444 -19.91 46.89 -6.00
C VAL A 444 -20.06 47.21 -4.51
N LEU A 445 -19.60 46.30 -3.67
CA LEU A 445 -19.49 46.52 -2.23
C LEU A 445 -18.10 47.06 -1.91
N THR A 446 -18.04 48.32 -1.50
CA THR A 446 -16.82 48.95 -1.01
C THR A 446 -16.63 48.59 0.45
N LEU A 447 -15.45 48.06 0.78
CA LEU A 447 -15.08 47.68 2.13
C LEU A 447 -14.35 48.84 2.84
N PRO A 448 -14.36 48.91 4.19
CA PRO A 448 -13.62 49.93 4.91
C PRO A 448 -12.10 49.83 4.68
N PRO A 449 -11.37 50.96 4.56
CA PRO A 449 -9.91 50.96 4.55
C PRO A 449 -9.38 50.39 5.87
N GLY A 450 -8.63 49.30 5.82
CA GLY A 450 -7.96 48.73 6.99
C GLY A 450 -8.59 47.46 7.58
N VAL A 451 -9.65 46.89 6.99
CA VAL A 451 -10.07 45.52 7.32
C VAL A 451 -9.24 44.52 6.50
N ALA A 452 -7.94 44.47 6.79
CA ALA A 452 -7.24 43.19 6.74
C ALA A 452 -7.99 42.25 7.69
N GLY A 453 -8.16 40.99 7.29
CA GLY A 453 -8.81 39.99 8.15
C GLY A 453 -8.32 40.14 9.58
N ALA A 454 -9.24 40.31 10.52
CA ALA A 454 -8.90 40.32 11.93
C ALA A 454 -8.06 39.07 12.21
N PRO A 455 -6.87 39.22 12.83
CA PRO A 455 -6.24 38.09 13.49
C PRO A 455 -7.27 37.50 14.46
N GLY A 456 -7.39 36.18 14.50
CA GLY A 456 -7.84 35.56 15.75
C GLY A 456 -7.01 36.15 16.91
N PRO A 457 -7.59 36.35 18.10
CA PRO A 457 -7.02 37.22 19.13
C PRO A 457 -5.55 36.88 19.40
N THR A 458 -4.65 37.82 19.10
CA THR A 458 -3.26 37.76 19.58
C THR A 458 -3.25 38.20 21.05
N PRO A 459 -2.54 37.49 21.95
CA PRO A 459 -2.48 37.84 23.37
C PRO A 459 -2.06 39.28 23.60
N VAL A 460 -2.74 39.95 24.52
CA VAL A 460 -2.40 41.30 25.01
C VAL A 460 -0.98 41.29 25.61
N PRO A 461 -0.10 42.28 25.30
CA PRO A 461 1.15 42.44 26.02
C PRO A 461 0.88 42.95 27.44
N THR A 462 1.13 42.11 28.43
CA THR A 462 1.21 42.49 29.84
C THR A 462 2.40 43.44 30.02
N PRO A 463 2.27 44.56 30.78
CA PRO A 463 3.36 45.52 30.98
C PRO A 463 4.59 44.87 31.64
N THR A 464 5.78 45.31 31.22
CA THR A 464 7.07 44.94 31.80
C THR A 464 7.11 45.31 33.29
N PRO A 465 7.28 44.34 34.22
CA PRO A 465 7.55 44.66 35.62
C PRO A 465 9.01 45.13 35.79
N THR A 466 9.15 46.28 36.43
CA THR A 466 10.39 46.76 37.07
C THR A 466 10.95 45.67 38.01
N PRO A 467 12.27 45.43 38.06
CA PRO A 467 12.84 44.40 38.92
C PRO A 467 12.69 44.78 40.40
N THR A 468 12.01 43.93 41.19
CA THR A 468 12.07 43.95 42.67
C THR A 468 11.66 42.56 43.23
N PRO A 469 12.07 42.23 44.46
CA PRO A 469 12.96 41.11 44.82
C PRO A 469 12.27 39.74 44.96
N THR A 470 13.06 38.68 44.77
CA THR A 470 12.70 37.26 44.84
C THR A 470 12.01 36.82 46.15
N PRO A 471 10.82 36.19 46.09
CA PRO A 471 10.25 35.41 47.18
C PRO A 471 10.26 33.88 46.93
N THR A 472 10.43 33.16 48.03
CA THR A 472 10.58 31.70 48.24
C THR A 472 9.36 30.85 47.79
N PRO A 473 9.54 29.60 47.30
CA PRO A 473 8.46 28.75 46.76
C PRO A 473 7.47 28.22 47.83
N THR A 474 6.21 27.99 47.45
CA THR A 474 5.12 27.39 48.28
C THR A 474 4.20 26.50 47.40
N PRO A 475 3.60 25.41 47.91
CA PRO A 475 3.39 24.15 47.18
C PRO A 475 2.03 23.94 46.44
N THR A 476 2.03 22.94 45.58
CA THR A 476 0.98 22.45 44.64
C THR A 476 -0.27 21.84 45.31
N PRO A 477 -1.51 22.06 44.79
CA PRO A 477 -2.73 21.46 45.32
C PRO A 477 -3.00 20.01 44.87
N THR A 478 -3.64 19.27 45.77
CA THR A 478 -3.88 17.81 45.81
C THR A 478 -5.12 17.34 45.03
N PRO A 479 -5.12 16.16 44.37
CA PRO A 479 -6.29 15.59 43.68
C PRO A 479 -7.35 14.96 44.60
N THR A 480 -8.62 15.00 44.16
CA THR A 480 -9.83 14.48 44.85
C THR A 480 -9.96 12.94 44.70
N PRO A 481 -10.41 12.20 45.73
CA PRO A 481 -10.32 10.73 45.79
C PRO A 481 -11.44 9.96 45.06
N THR A 482 -11.05 8.84 44.45
CA THR A 482 -11.85 7.76 43.87
C THR A 482 -12.44 6.85 44.97
N PRO A 483 -13.68 6.32 44.85
CA PRO A 483 -14.31 5.48 45.87
C PRO A 483 -13.56 4.16 46.14
N THR A 484 -13.51 3.81 47.42
CA THR A 484 -12.75 2.70 48.03
C THR A 484 -13.43 1.34 47.81
N PRO A 485 -12.74 0.31 47.31
CA PRO A 485 -13.25 -1.07 47.33
C PRO A 485 -13.25 -1.66 48.74
N THR A 486 -14.31 -2.40 49.06
CA THR A 486 -14.57 -3.09 50.33
C THR A 486 -13.54 -4.21 50.59
N PRO A 487 -13.05 -4.40 51.84
CA PRO A 487 -11.97 -5.35 52.14
C PRO A 487 -12.40 -6.82 52.08
N THR A 488 -11.65 -7.60 51.30
CA THR A 488 -11.67 -9.08 51.28
C THR A 488 -10.96 -9.62 52.53
N PRO A 489 -11.48 -10.68 53.20
CA PRO A 489 -10.94 -11.17 54.47
C PRO A 489 -9.52 -11.74 54.40
N THR A 490 -8.78 -11.50 55.48
CA THR A 490 -7.37 -11.82 55.72
C THR A 490 -7.10 -13.33 55.71
N PRO A 491 -6.13 -13.84 54.92
CA PRO A 491 -5.69 -15.23 55.01
C PRO A 491 -4.88 -15.49 56.28
N THR A 492 -5.22 -16.60 56.96
CA THR A 492 -4.59 -17.14 58.17
C THR A 492 -3.14 -17.61 57.89
N PRO A 493 -2.17 -17.42 58.82
CA PRO A 493 -0.77 -17.80 58.59
C PRO A 493 -0.59 -19.31 58.42
N THR A 494 0.05 -19.69 57.32
CA THR A 494 0.44 -21.08 57.00
C THR A 494 1.79 -21.40 57.69
N PRO A 495 1.96 -22.60 58.29
CA PRO A 495 3.09 -22.90 59.18
C PRO A 495 4.45 -22.99 58.49
N THR A 496 5.48 -22.67 59.29
CA THR A 496 6.91 -22.65 58.99
C THR A 496 7.44 -23.96 58.40
N PRO A 497 8.18 -23.95 57.28
CA PRO A 497 8.77 -25.15 56.72
C PRO A 497 9.95 -25.68 57.55
N THR A 498 9.94 -26.99 57.79
CA THR A 498 11.01 -27.80 58.38
C THR A 498 12.21 -27.94 57.41
N PRO A 499 13.47 -27.99 57.88
CA PRO A 499 14.64 -28.09 56.99
C PRO A 499 14.71 -29.45 56.26
N THR A 500 14.76 -29.40 54.93
CA THR A 500 14.93 -30.55 54.02
C THR A 500 16.43 -30.88 53.84
N PRO A 501 16.83 -32.17 53.79
CA PRO A 501 18.22 -32.62 53.88
C PRO A 501 19.12 -32.31 52.68
N THR A 502 20.42 -32.32 52.98
CA THR A 502 21.61 -32.09 52.13
C THR A 502 21.60 -32.91 50.82
N PRO A 503 21.99 -32.31 49.68
CA PRO A 503 21.97 -32.97 48.37
C PRO A 503 23.01 -34.09 48.24
N THR A 504 22.58 -35.22 47.71
CA THR A 504 23.40 -36.33 47.20
C THR A 504 24.01 -35.93 45.84
N PRO A 505 25.27 -36.31 45.52
CA PRO A 505 25.92 -35.92 44.26
C PRO A 505 25.19 -36.47 43.02
N THR A 506 24.93 -35.56 42.07
CA THR A 506 24.31 -35.79 40.75
C THR A 506 25.18 -36.70 39.88
N PRO A 507 24.60 -37.67 39.14
CA PRO A 507 25.34 -38.50 38.18
C PRO A 507 25.91 -37.67 37.02
N THR A 508 27.09 -38.11 36.58
CA THR A 508 27.91 -37.55 35.50
C THR A 508 27.10 -37.39 34.20
N PRO A 509 27.22 -36.25 33.47
CA PRO A 509 26.50 -36.01 32.23
C PRO A 509 26.85 -37.07 31.17
N THR A 510 25.82 -37.73 30.65
CA THR A 510 25.90 -38.54 29.43
C THR A 510 26.31 -37.63 28.26
N PRO A 511 27.24 -38.04 27.39
CA PRO A 511 27.73 -37.20 26.30
C PRO A 511 26.57 -36.73 25.41
N THR A 512 26.54 -35.42 25.20
CA THR A 512 25.71 -34.73 24.22
C THR A 512 25.78 -35.47 22.88
N PRO A 513 24.64 -35.82 22.24
CA PRO A 513 24.68 -36.37 20.89
C PRO A 513 25.43 -35.39 19.99
N THR A 514 26.46 -35.90 19.33
CA THR A 514 27.24 -35.19 18.32
C THR A 514 26.28 -34.48 17.35
N PRO A 515 26.51 -33.20 17.00
CA PRO A 515 25.67 -32.51 16.02
C PRO A 515 25.60 -33.37 14.77
N THR A 516 24.39 -33.84 14.45
CA THR A 516 24.09 -34.51 13.20
C THR A 516 24.61 -33.62 12.07
N PRO A 517 25.40 -34.13 11.11
CA PRO A 517 25.92 -33.33 10.03
C PRO A 517 24.76 -32.61 9.33
N THR A 518 24.93 -31.31 9.12
CA THR A 518 24.05 -30.48 8.31
C THR A 518 23.73 -31.21 7.00
N PRO A 519 22.47 -31.62 6.74
CA PRO A 519 22.12 -32.26 5.49
C PRO A 519 22.36 -31.25 4.37
N THR A 520 23.31 -31.58 3.51
CA THR A 520 23.56 -30.87 2.26
C THR A 520 22.40 -31.20 1.32
N SER A 521 21.85 -30.21 0.61
CA SER A 521 20.75 -30.35 -0.37
C SER A 521 21.10 -31.19 -1.62
N THR A 522 22.16 -32.00 -1.55
CA THR A 522 22.60 -32.91 -2.61
C THR A 522 21.63 -34.09 -2.76
N PRO A 523 21.24 -34.45 -4.00
CA PRO A 523 20.52 -35.70 -4.28
C PRO A 523 21.23 -36.89 -3.65
N VAL A 524 20.50 -37.76 -2.95
CA VAL A 524 21.06 -39.00 -2.39
C VAL A 524 21.58 -39.86 -3.55
N ALA A 525 22.89 -40.10 -3.59
CA ALA A 525 23.53 -40.82 -4.68
C ALA A 525 23.13 -42.31 -4.69
N GLY A 526 22.28 -42.68 -5.65
CA GLY A 526 21.88 -44.07 -5.92
C GLY A 526 20.65 -44.14 -6.84
N THR A 527 20.86 -44.31 -8.15
CA THR A 527 19.83 -44.42 -9.23
C THR A 527 19.07 -43.11 -9.51
N PRO A 528 18.72 -42.75 -10.77
CA PRO A 528 18.22 -41.40 -11.10
C PRO A 528 16.98 -40.99 -10.31
N VAL A 529 16.98 -39.76 -9.77
CA VAL A 529 15.77 -39.09 -9.26
C VAL A 529 15.10 -38.37 -10.42
N ASN A 530 13.80 -38.60 -10.65
CA ASN A 530 13.09 -37.93 -11.74
C ASN A 530 12.78 -36.47 -11.39
N LEU A 531 12.62 -36.17 -10.09
CA LEU A 531 12.73 -34.81 -9.59
C LEU A 531 14.17 -34.33 -9.81
N THR A 532 14.32 -33.30 -10.63
CA THR A 532 15.61 -32.73 -11.02
C THR A 532 16.05 -31.58 -10.14
N ALA A 533 15.10 -30.87 -9.50
CA ALA A 533 15.42 -29.83 -8.53
C ALA A 533 14.32 -29.63 -7.48
N ALA A 534 14.71 -29.06 -6.34
CA ALA A 534 13.81 -28.51 -5.35
C ALA A 534 14.39 -27.18 -4.82
N TRP A 535 13.57 -26.14 -4.76
CA TRP A 535 13.96 -24.80 -4.30
C TRP A 535 12.76 -24.06 -3.73
N ALA A 536 12.99 -22.92 -3.08
CA ALA A 536 11.91 -22.16 -2.46
C ALA A 536 11.95 -20.66 -2.80
N ASN A 537 10.79 -20.02 -2.71
CA ASN A 537 10.66 -18.57 -2.67
C ASN A 537 9.57 -18.17 -1.66
N ASP A 538 9.45 -16.87 -1.40
CA ASP A 538 8.42 -16.32 -0.52
C ASP A 538 7.02 -16.30 -1.18
N GLY A 539 6.95 -16.66 -2.47
CA GLY A 539 5.75 -16.68 -3.29
C GLY A 539 5.38 -15.34 -3.94
N GLY A 540 6.10 -14.24 -3.64
CA GLY A 540 5.80 -12.94 -4.23
C GLY A 540 5.97 -12.90 -5.76
N ASP A 541 6.85 -13.77 -6.28
CA ASP A 541 7.04 -14.06 -7.70
C ASP A 541 6.44 -15.44 -8.00
N LYS A 542 5.28 -15.45 -8.69
CA LYS A 542 4.57 -16.68 -9.04
C LYS A 542 5.28 -17.44 -10.14
N VAL A 543 5.34 -18.77 -9.99
CA VAL A 543 6.05 -19.68 -10.89
C VAL A 543 5.02 -20.42 -11.74
N THR A 544 5.05 -20.27 -13.07
CA THR A 544 4.13 -21.00 -13.96
C THR A 544 4.50 -22.47 -14.01
N ARG A 545 3.54 -23.36 -14.30
CA ARG A 545 3.74 -24.83 -14.17
C ARG A 545 4.87 -25.39 -15.05
N ASP A 546 5.17 -24.76 -16.18
CA ASP A 546 6.22 -25.14 -17.13
C ASP A 546 7.56 -24.44 -16.84
N GLU A 547 7.62 -23.53 -15.88
CA GLU A 547 8.84 -22.79 -15.54
C GLU A 547 9.79 -23.64 -14.71
N LEU A 548 10.87 -24.12 -15.33
CA LEU A 548 11.95 -24.84 -14.65
C LEU A 548 13.14 -23.90 -14.46
N ARG A 549 13.34 -23.35 -13.26
CA ARG A 549 14.39 -22.36 -13.00
C ARG A 549 15.71 -23.06 -12.74
N VAL A 550 15.79 -23.84 -11.66
CA VAL A 550 17.04 -24.46 -11.21
C VAL A 550 17.52 -25.50 -12.21
N SER A 551 16.60 -26.30 -12.75
CA SER A 551 16.95 -27.32 -13.73
C SER A 551 17.52 -26.71 -15.01
N ASN A 552 17.16 -25.47 -15.38
CA ASN A 552 17.70 -24.77 -16.55
C ASN A 552 18.96 -23.95 -16.24
N ASN A 553 19.00 -23.27 -15.10
CA ASN A 553 20.13 -22.49 -14.62
C ASN A 553 20.05 -22.35 -13.09
N THR A 554 20.97 -22.98 -12.37
CA THR A 554 20.98 -22.95 -10.89
C THR A 554 21.14 -21.55 -10.30
N ALA A 555 21.74 -20.61 -11.04
CA ALA A 555 21.88 -19.21 -10.64
C ALA A 555 20.61 -18.36 -10.86
N SER A 556 19.55 -18.94 -11.45
CA SER A 556 18.31 -18.20 -11.77
C SER A 556 17.35 -18.04 -10.58
N VAL A 557 17.59 -18.74 -9.48
CA VAL A 557 16.81 -18.59 -8.25
C VAL A 557 17.57 -17.72 -7.27
N ILE A 558 17.29 -16.43 -7.33
CA ILE A 558 17.72 -15.44 -6.32
C ILE A 558 16.46 -15.03 -5.57
N ASN A 559 16.35 -15.44 -4.30
CA ASN A 559 15.29 -15.01 -3.41
C ASN A 559 15.83 -14.98 -1.98
N ARG A 560 15.48 -13.94 -1.23
CA ARG A 560 16.02 -13.70 0.12
C ARG A 560 15.78 -14.84 1.10
N ILE A 561 14.71 -15.63 0.92
CA ILE A 561 14.43 -16.76 1.81
C ILE A 561 15.15 -18.05 1.40
N TRP A 562 15.80 -18.09 0.24
CA TRP A 562 16.43 -19.29 -0.32
C TRP A 562 17.87 -19.03 -0.75
N ASN A 563 18.82 -19.65 -0.05
CA ASN A 563 20.25 -19.51 -0.35
C ASN A 563 20.84 -20.65 -1.20
N GLY A 564 20.00 -21.48 -1.82
CA GLY A 564 20.42 -22.69 -2.56
C GLY A 564 20.45 -23.97 -1.71
N SER A 565 20.37 -23.87 -0.39
CA SER A 565 20.47 -25.02 0.52
C SER A 565 19.47 -25.02 1.67
N LYS A 566 18.96 -23.86 2.08
CA LYS A 566 18.10 -23.69 3.25
C LYS A 566 17.02 -22.65 2.98
N ILE A 567 15.85 -22.89 3.55
CA ILE A 567 14.75 -21.92 3.66
C ILE A 567 14.96 -21.14 4.96
N ALA A 568 15.15 -19.82 4.87
CA ALA A 568 15.35 -18.94 6.03
C ALA A 568 14.27 -17.86 6.06
N ILE A 569 13.44 -17.88 7.10
CA ILE A 569 12.32 -16.96 7.29
C ILE A 569 12.29 -16.41 8.72
N PHE A 570 11.52 -15.34 8.94
CA PHE A 570 11.28 -14.79 10.27
C PHE A 570 9.81 -14.37 10.43
N GLY A 571 9.34 -14.34 11.68
CA GLY A 571 8.01 -13.85 12.01
C GLY A 571 7.85 -13.51 13.48
N ALA A 572 6.86 -12.68 13.76
CA ALA A 572 6.38 -12.34 15.09
C ALA A 572 5.42 -13.42 15.62
N LYS A 573 5.14 -13.34 16.92
CA LYS A 573 4.11 -14.18 17.54
C LYS A 573 2.73 -13.74 17.07
N ASN A 574 1.77 -14.66 17.06
CA ASN A 574 0.42 -14.47 16.52
C ASN A 574 0.35 -14.24 15.00
N GLU A 575 1.38 -14.61 14.25
CA GLU A 575 1.41 -14.46 12.80
C GLU A 575 1.48 -15.80 12.07
N VAL A 576 0.95 -15.82 10.84
CA VAL A 576 1.18 -16.91 9.89
C VAL A 576 2.26 -16.48 8.89
N VAL A 577 3.45 -17.06 9.01
CA VAL A 577 4.51 -16.92 8.00
C VAL A 577 4.38 -18.01 6.95
N ALA A 578 4.99 -17.81 5.78
CA ALA A 578 4.85 -18.76 4.69
C ALA A 578 6.06 -18.81 3.76
N PHE A 579 6.17 -19.91 3.04
CA PHE A 579 7.06 -20.07 1.89
C PHE A 579 6.42 -20.98 0.84
N ASN A 580 6.91 -20.90 -0.39
CA ASN A 580 6.53 -21.77 -1.49
C ASN A 580 7.73 -22.64 -1.89
N LEU A 581 7.57 -23.95 -1.81
CA LEU A 581 8.52 -24.95 -2.30
C LEU A 581 8.14 -25.35 -3.73
N VAL A 582 9.10 -25.31 -4.65
CA VAL A 582 8.91 -25.70 -6.06
C VAL A 582 9.72 -26.97 -6.33
N LEU A 583 9.02 -28.01 -6.80
CA LEU A 583 9.60 -29.29 -7.19
C LEU A 583 9.60 -29.39 -8.71
N GLU A 584 10.76 -29.60 -9.33
CA GLU A 584 10.92 -29.64 -10.79
C GLU A 584 11.19 -31.06 -11.29
N ALA A 585 10.56 -31.45 -12.39
CA ALA A 585 10.84 -32.69 -13.11
C ALA A 585 11.16 -32.38 -14.59
N ARG A 586 12.45 -32.20 -14.92
CA ARG A 586 12.84 -31.70 -16.25
C ARG A 586 12.61 -32.68 -17.39
N ASN A 587 13.14 -33.90 -17.26
CA ASN A 587 13.25 -34.81 -18.41
C ASN A 587 12.27 -35.99 -18.33
N VAL A 588 11.99 -36.47 -17.12
CA VAL A 588 11.17 -37.64 -16.85
C VAL A 588 10.16 -37.27 -15.77
N ALA A 589 8.93 -37.76 -15.90
CA ALA A 589 7.89 -37.50 -14.90
C ALA A 589 8.27 -38.16 -13.56
N ALA A 590 8.16 -37.41 -12.47
CA ALA A 590 8.27 -37.95 -11.12
C ALA A 590 6.90 -38.46 -10.67
N SER A 591 6.85 -39.67 -10.13
CA SER A 591 5.59 -40.32 -9.74
C SER A 591 5.54 -40.61 -8.25
N ASN A 592 4.33 -40.56 -7.69
CA ASN A 592 4.08 -40.85 -6.28
C ASN A 592 4.95 -39.97 -5.34
N VAL A 593 5.08 -38.69 -5.69
CA VAL A 593 5.80 -37.69 -4.91
C VAL A 593 5.01 -37.39 -3.64
N SER A 594 5.69 -37.34 -2.50
CA SER A 594 5.11 -36.94 -1.21
C SER A 594 6.00 -35.91 -0.54
N VAL A 595 5.38 -35.00 0.22
CA VAL A 595 6.07 -33.93 0.95
C VAL A 595 5.59 -33.92 2.39
N THR A 596 6.52 -33.84 3.34
CA THR A 596 6.20 -33.76 4.78
C THR A 596 7.02 -32.69 5.47
N PHE A 597 6.36 -31.90 6.32
CA PHE A 597 6.98 -30.87 7.14
C PHE A 597 6.07 -30.61 8.34
N ASN A 598 6.39 -31.24 9.48
CA ASN A 598 5.44 -31.34 10.60
C ASN A 598 5.98 -30.78 11.91
N THR A 599 7.27 -30.44 12.01
CA THR A 599 7.85 -29.98 13.27
C THR A 599 9.06 -29.08 13.02
N LEU A 600 9.10 -28.00 13.79
CA LEU A 600 10.27 -27.15 14.00
C LEU A 600 10.65 -27.21 15.49
N ALA A 601 11.89 -27.52 15.79
CA ALA A 601 12.45 -27.55 17.14
C ALA A 601 13.16 -26.22 17.46
N GLY A 602 12.87 -25.65 18.62
CA GLY A 602 13.40 -24.37 19.06
C GLY A 602 14.06 -24.41 20.44
N PRO A 603 14.32 -23.23 21.03
CA PRO A 603 15.01 -23.12 22.31
C PRO A 603 14.28 -23.84 23.44
N SER A 604 15.05 -24.36 24.40
CA SER A 604 14.50 -24.99 25.63
C SER A 604 13.50 -26.12 25.37
N GLY A 605 13.63 -26.83 24.25
CA GLY A 605 12.73 -27.92 23.86
C GLY A 605 11.36 -27.47 23.32
N ALA A 606 11.14 -26.18 23.10
CA ALA A 606 9.93 -25.68 22.47
C ALA A 606 9.78 -26.22 21.05
N THR A 607 8.54 -26.47 20.62
CA THR A 607 8.25 -26.95 19.27
C THR A 607 7.12 -26.14 18.63
N ILE A 608 7.21 -25.95 17.33
CA ILE A 608 6.08 -25.57 16.48
C ILE A 608 5.79 -26.80 15.62
N GLY A 609 4.71 -27.50 15.94
CA GLY A 609 4.39 -28.78 15.32
C GLY A 609 2.98 -28.85 14.74
N SER A 610 2.76 -29.88 13.93
CA SER A 610 1.47 -30.30 13.39
C SER A 610 1.27 -31.79 13.49
N LEU A 611 0.07 -32.16 13.92
CA LEU A 611 -0.46 -33.51 13.76
C LEU A 611 -1.02 -33.70 12.36
N ALA A 612 -0.92 -34.93 11.84
CA ALA A 612 -1.58 -35.28 10.59
C ALA A 612 -3.10 -35.13 10.71
N ALA A 613 -3.74 -34.63 9.67
CA ALA A 613 -5.20 -34.55 9.56
C ALA A 613 -5.70 -35.51 8.48
N THR A 614 -6.95 -35.96 8.61
CA THR A 614 -7.66 -36.72 7.58
C THR A 614 -9.05 -36.14 7.34
N GLY A 615 -9.48 -36.11 6.07
CA GLY A 615 -10.77 -35.54 5.67
C GLY A 615 -10.99 -34.15 6.26
N ASN A 616 -12.13 -33.96 6.92
CA ASN A 616 -12.52 -32.66 7.48
C ASN A 616 -11.69 -32.18 8.68
N ALA A 617 -10.81 -33.00 9.24
CA ALA A 617 -9.91 -32.58 10.31
C ALA A 617 -8.87 -31.53 9.84
N VAL A 618 -8.76 -31.29 8.52
CA VAL A 618 -7.94 -30.20 7.98
C VAL A 618 -8.41 -28.80 8.43
N PHE A 619 -9.64 -28.68 8.93
CA PHE A 619 -10.19 -27.46 9.53
C PHE A 619 -10.12 -27.43 11.07
N ASP A 620 -9.43 -28.40 11.68
CA ASP A 620 -9.05 -28.34 13.09
C ASP A 620 -7.57 -27.95 13.18
N TRP A 621 -7.31 -26.89 13.93
CA TRP A 621 -6.02 -26.26 14.05
C TRP A 621 -5.44 -26.27 15.45
N THR A 622 -6.14 -26.86 16.42
CA THR A 622 -5.73 -26.90 17.83
C THR A 622 -4.29 -27.40 18.02
N ASN A 623 -3.86 -28.36 17.20
CA ASN A 623 -2.51 -28.91 17.16
C ASN A 623 -1.92 -28.95 15.74
N ARG A 624 -2.29 -27.97 14.89
CA ARG A 624 -1.81 -27.88 13.49
C ARG A 624 -1.32 -26.47 13.19
N ASN A 625 -0.09 -26.18 13.64
CA ASN A 625 0.56 -24.90 13.43
C ASN A 625 1.28 -24.81 12.08
N ILE A 626 1.62 -25.94 11.47
CA ILE A 626 2.21 -26.06 10.14
C ILE A 626 1.21 -26.71 9.18
N GLU A 627 0.96 -26.10 8.04
CA GLU A 627 0.06 -26.60 7.00
C GLU A 627 0.79 -26.61 5.66
N LEU A 628 0.64 -27.70 4.90
CA LEU A 628 1.14 -27.81 3.54
C LEU A 628 -0.02 -27.84 2.56
N PHE A 629 0.17 -27.24 1.39
CA PHE A 629 -0.85 -27.18 0.35
C PHE A 629 -0.27 -27.59 -0.99
N TYR A 630 -0.92 -28.54 -1.65
CA TYR A 630 -0.75 -28.82 -3.06
C TYR A 630 -1.39 -27.70 -3.88
N VAL A 631 -0.58 -26.93 -4.61
CA VAL A 631 -1.07 -25.79 -5.38
C VAL A 631 -1.47 -26.24 -6.78
N ARG A 632 -2.76 -26.15 -7.14
CA ARG A 632 -3.19 -26.34 -8.53
C ARG A 632 -2.95 -25.08 -9.35
N TYR A 633 -2.84 -25.31 -10.65
CA TYR A 633 -2.65 -24.26 -11.63
C TYR A 633 -3.86 -24.12 -12.54
N LEU A 634 -4.18 -22.89 -12.92
CA LEU A 634 -5.23 -22.53 -13.88
C LEU A 634 -4.59 -21.90 -15.12
N GLN A 635 -5.10 -22.23 -16.30
CA GLN A 635 -4.59 -21.66 -17.54
C GLN A 635 -5.10 -20.23 -17.72
N ILE A 636 -4.19 -19.32 -18.04
CA ILE A 636 -4.50 -17.92 -18.36
C ILE A 636 -4.52 -17.77 -19.88
N LYS A 637 -5.72 -17.62 -20.44
CA LYS A 637 -5.95 -17.54 -21.90
C LYS A 637 -6.23 -16.13 -22.40
N GLY A 638 -6.38 -15.18 -21.48
CA GLY A 638 -6.58 -13.77 -21.78
C GLY A 638 -6.26 -12.90 -20.57
N LEU A 639 -5.99 -11.61 -20.81
CA LEU A 639 -5.70 -10.65 -19.73
C LEU A 639 -6.95 -10.19 -19.00
N SER A 640 -6.88 -10.13 -17.66
CA SER A 640 -7.93 -9.55 -16.82
C SER A 640 -8.17 -8.06 -17.12
N GLN A 641 -9.25 -7.76 -17.82
CA GLN A 641 -9.64 -6.43 -18.24
C GLN A 641 -9.89 -5.49 -17.06
N LEU A 642 -10.55 -5.96 -15.99
CA LEU A 642 -10.84 -5.13 -14.81
C LEU A 642 -9.59 -4.75 -14.03
N SER A 643 -8.56 -5.60 -14.09
CA SER A 643 -7.31 -5.43 -13.34
C SER A 643 -6.30 -4.53 -14.04
N TYR A 644 -6.25 -4.55 -15.37
CA TYR A 644 -5.23 -3.81 -16.13
C TYR A 644 -5.79 -2.62 -16.94
N GLY A 645 -7.09 -2.59 -17.26
CA GLY A 645 -7.74 -1.44 -17.89
C GLY A 645 -7.20 -1.05 -19.27
N THR A 646 -7.13 0.27 -19.54
CA THR A 646 -6.63 0.86 -20.80
C THR A 646 -5.23 0.35 -21.13
N TYR A 647 -5.01 0.07 -22.41
CA TYR A 647 -3.95 -0.79 -22.89
C TYR A 647 -2.53 -0.16 -22.79
N ASP A 648 -1.97 -0.14 -21.59
CA ASP A 648 -0.58 0.24 -21.30
C ASP A 648 0.19 -0.95 -20.71
N GLU A 649 1.22 -1.40 -21.44
CA GLU A 649 2.03 -2.56 -21.06
C GLU A 649 2.86 -2.32 -19.79
N ARG A 650 3.11 -1.08 -19.37
CA ARG A 650 3.81 -0.79 -18.09
C ARG A 650 3.00 -1.20 -16.87
N HIS A 651 1.67 -1.20 -16.97
CA HIS A 651 0.80 -1.58 -15.86
C HIS A 651 0.71 -3.10 -15.70
N ILE A 652 0.88 -3.85 -16.79
CA ILE A 652 0.79 -5.32 -16.82
C ILE A 652 1.99 -5.93 -16.07
N PRO A 653 1.84 -7.08 -15.37
CA PRO A 653 2.97 -7.81 -14.78
C PRO A 653 4.06 -8.07 -15.82
N LYS A 654 5.34 -7.86 -15.46
CA LYS A 654 6.48 -7.91 -16.39
C LYS A 654 6.51 -9.18 -17.25
N ARG A 655 6.14 -10.31 -16.65
CA ARG A 655 6.08 -11.64 -17.27
C ARG A 655 4.99 -11.80 -18.33
N PHE A 656 3.96 -10.96 -18.26
CA PHE A 656 2.86 -10.94 -19.21
C PHE A 656 2.97 -9.83 -20.25
N ARG A 657 3.98 -8.93 -20.18
CA ARG A 657 4.11 -7.81 -21.12
C ARG A 657 4.49 -8.28 -22.52
N ARG A 658 3.87 -7.70 -23.54
CA ARG A 658 4.37 -7.80 -24.92
C ARG A 658 5.41 -6.72 -25.20
N PRO A 659 6.16 -6.76 -26.33
CA PRO A 659 7.06 -5.68 -26.71
C PRO A 659 6.33 -4.34 -26.75
N PHE A 660 6.89 -3.31 -26.12
CA PHE A 660 6.26 -2.00 -26.02
C PHE A 660 7.27 -0.86 -26.12
N THR A 661 6.80 0.31 -26.54
CA THR A 661 7.60 1.54 -26.60
C THR A 661 7.61 2.26 -25.24
N GLY A 662 8.55 3.19 -25.01
CA GLY A 662 8.65 3.91 -23.74
C GLY A 662 7.37 4.65 -23.28
N ALA A 663 6.42 4.88 -24.19
CA ALA A 663 5.11 5.46 -23.89
C ALA A 663 4.02 4.41 -23.56
N GLY A 664 4.38 3.14 -23.30
CA GLY A 664 3.43 2.10 -22.87
C GLY A 664 2.69 1.37 -23.99
N ASN A 665 2.79 1.89 -25.22
CA ASN A 665 2.14 1.30 -26.39
C ASN A 665 2.80 -0.02 -26.77
N GLY A 666 2.09 -1.11 -26.53
CA GLY A 666 2.51 -2.44 -26.96
C GLY A 666 2.30 -2.68 -28.46
N ALA A 667 3.10 -3.58 -29.03
CA ALA A 667 2.96 -4.10 -30.39
C ALA A 667 2.86 -5.64 -30.36
N GLY A 668 2.32 -6.23 -31.43
CA GLY A 668 2.20 -7.69 -31.55
C GLY A 668 0.83 -8.25 -31.12
N ALA A 669 0.77 -9.56 -30.93
CA ALA A 669 -0.42 -10.34 -30.61
C ALA A 669 -0.36 -10.92 -29.18
N TRP A 670 -1.43 -11.59 -28.76
CA TRP A 670 -1.52 -12.36 -27.51
C TRP A 670 -0.32 -13.31 -27.34
N THR A 671 0.07 -13.98 -28.42
CA THR A 671 1.18 -14.94 -28.46
C THR A 671 2.57 -14.32 -28.26
N ASP A 672 2.71 -12.99 -28.36
CA ASP A 672 3.98 -12.30 -28.10
C ASP A 672 4.23 -12.08 -26.60
N ARG A 673 3.26 -12.39 -25.74
CA ARG A 673 3.43 -12.32 -24.28
C ARG A 673 4.21 -13.56 -23.82
N PRO A 674 5.27 -13.42 -23.02
CA PRO A 674 6.09 -14.57 -22.60
C PRO A 674 5.28 -15.66 -21.90
N ASP A 675 4.25 -15.29 -21.15
CA ASP A 675 3.42 -16.18 -20.35
C ASP A 675 2.00 -16.41 -20.90
N HIS A 676 1.76 -16.15 -22.19
CA HIS A 676 0.49 -16.50 -22.84
C HIS A 676 0.17 -17.99 -22.71
N ASP A 677 -1.10 -18.31 -22.47
CA ASP A 677 -1.64 -19.67 -22.36
C ASP A 677 -0.93 -20.57 -21.33
N LYS A 678 -0.16 -19.99 -20.40
CA LYS A 678 0.51 -20.71 -19.32
C LYS A 678 -0.41 -20.95 -18.13
N TYR A 679 0.00 -21.91 -17.31
CA TYR A 679 -0.72 -22.34 -16.13
C TYR A 679 -0.15 -21.65 -14.89
N TYR A 680 -0.98 -20.84 -14.22
CA TYR A 680 -0.63 -20.04 -13.04
C TYR A 680 -1.12 -20.67 -11.73
N PRO A 681 -0.29 -20.67 -10.68
CA PRO A 681 -0.64 -21.25 -9.38
C PRO A 681 -1.69 -20.39 -8.65
N ASP A 682 -2.76 -21.00 -8.14
CA ASP A 682 -3.73 -20.29 -7.28
C ASP A 682 -4.42 -21.18 -6.23
N ILE A 683 -4.79 -22.42 -6.55
CA ILE A 683 -5.68 -23.20 -5.69
C ILE A 683 -4.85 -23.96 -4.65
N ALA A 684 -4.80 -23.48 -3.40
CA ALA A 684 -3.97 -24.08 -2.35
C ALA A 684 -4.72 -25.21 -1.62
N VAL A 685 -4.81 -26.38 -2.25
CA VAL A 685 -5.49 -27.58 -1.72
C VAL A 685 -4.70 -28.13 -0.52
N PRO A 686 -5.31 -28.39 0.65
CA PRO A 686 -4.62 -29.05 1.76
C PRO A 686 -3.93 -30.33 1.29
N LEU A 687 -2.63 -30.47 1.54
CA LEU A 687 -1.82 -31.57 1.01
C LEU A 687 -2.33 -32.93 1.52
N GLU A 688 -2.98 -32.98 2.67
CA GLU A 688 -3.62 -34.20 3.19
C GLU A 688 -4.74 -34.75 2.29
N ALA A 689 -5.36 -33.90 1.45
CA ALA A 689 -6.32 -34.34 0.43
C ALA A 689 -5.63 -34.86 -0.85
N VAL A 690 -4.34 -34.59 -1.02
CA VAL A 690 -3.50 -35.04 -2.14
C VAL A 690 -2.17 -35.57 -1.60
N PRO A 691 -2.19 -36.65 -0.79
CA PRO A 691 -1.04 -37.08 0.00
C PRO A 691 0.13 -37.55 -0.86
N THR A 692 -0.16 -38.00 -2.09
CA THR A 692 0.83 -38.21 -3.14
C THR A 692 0.34 -37.64 -4.47
N PHE A 693 1.28 -37.21 -5.31
CA PHE A 693 1.00 -36.62 -6.61
C PHE A 693 2.11 -36.93 -7.62
N ASN A 694 1.85 -36.65 -8.90
CA ASN A 694 2.84 -36.77 -9.96
C ASN A 694 3.29 -35.37 -10.42
N VAL A 695 4.55 -35.24 -10.81
CA VAL A 695 5.10 -34.06 -11.48
C VAL A 695 5.46 -34.49 -12.90
N ALA A 696 4.75 -33.97 -13.91
CA ALA A 696 4.97 -34.38 -15.29
C ALA A 696 6.36 -33.93 -15.79
N ALA A 697 6.89 -34.63 -16.80
CA ALA A 697 8.12 -34.22 -17.46
C ALA A 697 7.98 -32.81 -18.06
N GLY A 698 9.00 -31.98 -17.88
CA GLY A 698 9.01 -30.59 -18.31
C GLY A 698 8.21 -29.63 -17.41
N GLN A 699 7.76 -30.07 -16.23
CA GLN A 699 6.91 -29.28 -15.34
C GLN A 699 7.45 -29.19 -13.91
N ASN A 700 6.94 -28.21 -13.17
CA ASN A 700 7.11 -28.09 -11.74
C ASN A 700 5.78 -28.28 -10.99
N GLN A 701 5.89 -28.48 -9.68
CA GLN A 701 4.79 -28.49 -8.75
C GLN A 701 5.12 -27.60 -7.54
N SER A 702 4.28 -26.60 -7.31
CA SER A 702 4.31 -25.71 -6.15
C SER A 702 3.63 -26.38 -4.95
N ILE A 703 4.31 -26.31 -3.81
CA ILE A 703 3.85 -26.75 -2.50
C ILE A 703 3.97 -25.55 -1.55
N TRP A 704 2.83 -24.99 -1.17
CA TRP A 704 2.78 -23.85 -0.26
C TRP A 704 2.84 -24.33 1.19
N ALA A 705 3.58 -23.64 2.04
CA ALA A 705 3.64 -23.89 3.47
C ALA A 705 3.18 -22.67 4.27
N ASP A 706 2.21 -22.85 5.16
CA ASP A 706 1.85 -21.87 6.20
C ASP A 706 2.37 -22.36 7.56
N ILE A 707 2.96 -21.46 8.35
CA ILE A 707 3.42 -21.71 9.72
C ILE A 707 2.82 -20.63 10.62
N TYR A 708 1.81 -20.99 11.40
CA TYR A 708 1.32 -20.17 12.50
C TYR A 708 2.31 -20.22 13.67
N ILE A 709 2.67 -19.04 14.19
CA ILE A 709 3.52 -18.87 15.37
C ILE A 709 2.61 -18.51 16.56
N PRO A 710 2.31 -19.45 17.47
CA PRO A 710 1.49 -19.16 18.65
C PRO A 710 2.01 -17.99 19.50
N LYS A 711 1.10 -17.27 20.15
CA LYS A 711 1.43 -16.19 21.09
C LYS A 711 2.39 -16.61 22.21
N THR A 712 2.31 -17.87 22.62
CA THR A 712 3.10 -18.46 23.71
C THR A 712 4.46 -18.97 23.26
N THR A 713 4.74 -18.97 21.95
CA THR A 713 6.00 -19.48 21.40
C THR A 713 7.18 -18.66 21.93
N PRO A 714 8.18 -19.29 22.58
CA PRO A 714 9.40 -18.61 22.98
C PRO A 714 10.14 -18.01 21.79
N THR A 715 10.68 -16.81 21.99
CA THR A 715 11.54 -16.12 21.00
C THR A 715 12.80 -16.95 20.74
N GLY A 716 13.29 -16.96 19.49
CA GLY A 716 14.54 -17.60 19.12
C GLY A 716 14.49 -18.31 17.76
N THR A 717 15.51 -19.10 17.47
CA THR A 717 15.64 -19.83 16.21
C THR A 717 15.04 -21.22 16.32
N TYR A 718 14.13 -21.54 15.39
CA TYR A 718 13.51 -22.83 15.25
C TYR A 718 13.99 -23.49 13.96
N THR A 719 14.31 -24.77 14.00
CA THR A 719 14.85 -25.52 12.87
C THR A 719 14.11 -26.83 12.62
N GLY A 720 14.03 -27.23 11.36
CA GLY A 720 13.44 -28.49 10.93
C GLY A 720 13.80 -28.76 9.48
N SER A 721 13.12 -29.70 8.83
CA SER A 721 13.36 -29.98 7.41
C SER A 721 12.08 -30.39 6.69
N VAL A 722 11.92 -29.88 5.47
CA VAL A 722 10.95 -30.42 4.52
C VAL A 722 11.54 -31.68 3.90
N THR A 723 10.81 -32.78 4.01
CA THR A 723 11.19 -34.06 3.41
C THR A 723 10.36 -34.28 2.15
N VAL A 724 11.03 -34.55 1.03
CA VAL A 724 10.42 -34.86 -0.26
C VAL A 724 10.81 -36.27 -0.66
N LYS A 725 9.83 -37.13 -0.94
CA LYS A 725 10.06 -38.50 -1.43
C LYS A 725 9.42 -38.71 -2.79
N GLU A 726 10.04 -39.57 -3.59
CA GLU A 726 9.47 -40.13 -4.82
C GLU A 726 9.23 -41.62 -4.58
N GLY A 727 7.97 -42.02 -4.45
CA GLY A 727 7.60 -43.32 -3.87
C GLY A 727 8.11 -43.44 -2.43
N THR A 728 8.86 -44.49 -2.14
CA THR A 728 9.49 -44.70 -0.81
C THR A 728 10.84 -44.01 -0.67
N ARG A 729 11.43 -43.52 -1.76
CA ARG A 729 12.80 -43.00 -1.78
C ARG A 729 12.85 -41.53 -1.38
N LEU A 730 13.74 -41.20 -0.44
CA LEU A 730 14.09 -39.83 -0.11
C LEU A 730 14.77 -39.13 -1.30
N SER A 731 14.14 -38.09 -1.84
CA SER A 731 14.68 -37.26 -2.92
C SER A 731 15.39 -36.02 -2.37
N TYR A 732 14.75 -35.31 -1.44
CA TYR A 732 15.31 -34.13 -0.80
C TYR A 732 14.98 -34.10 0.70
N SER A 733 15.92 -33.57 1.49
CA SER A 733 15.70 -33.12 2.86
C SER A 733 16.19 -31.68 2.95
N ILE A 734 15.27 -30.73 2.99
CA ILE A 734 15.56 -29.29 2.83
C ILE A 734 15.44 -28.61 4.20
N PRO A 735 16.55 -28.11 4.78
CA PRO A 735 16.53 -27.36 6.03
C PRO A 735 15.60 -26.15 5.98
N VAL A 736 14.84 -25.96 7.06
CA VAL A 736 14.02 -24.77 7.32
C VAL A 736 14.50 -24.14 8.63
N GLU A 737 14.74 -22.84 8.60
CA GLU A 737 15.06 -22.02 9.75
C GLU A 737 14.02 -20.90 9.88
N LEU A 738 13.37 -20.83 11.04
CA LEU A 738 12.42 -19.79 11.40
C LEU A 738 12.95 -19.01 12.61
N LYS A 739 13.25 -17.72 12.43
CA LYS A 739 13.53 -16.80 13.54
C LYS A 739 12.21 -16.23 14.08
N VAL A 740 11.83 -16.65 15.28
CA VAL A 740 10.69 -16.07 16.02
C VAL A 740 11.15 -14.80 16.72
N ARG A 741 10.55 -13.67 16.34
CA ARG A 741 10.83 -12.31 16.86
C ARG A 741 10.15 -12.08 18.21
N ASN A 742 10.69 -11.12 18.98
CA ASN A 742 10.29 -10.84 20.36
C ASN A 742 9.12 -9.86 20.49
N PHE A 743 8.13 -9.94 19.61
CA PHE A 743 6.90 -9.16 19.69
C PHE A 743 5.73 -9.96 19.11
N THR A 744 4.52 -9.44 19.34
CA THR A 744 3.27 -10.13 19.02
C THR A 744 2.41 -9.24 18.13
N LEU A 745 1.88 -9.77 17.04
CA LEU A 745 0.91 -9.04 16.21
C LEU A 745 -0.47 -8.97 16.91
N PRO A 746 -1.23 -7.88 16.72
CA PRO A 746 -2.55 -7.71 17.32
C PRO A 746 -3.54 -8.75 16.80
N ASP A 747 -4.56 -9.07 17.58
CA ASP A 747 -5.62 -9.99 17.16
C ASP A 747 -6.51 -9.39 16.08
N VAL A 748 -6.95 -8.16 16.29
CA VAL A 748 -7.68 -7.37 15.29
C VAL A 748 -6.66 -6.78 14.32
N PRO A 749 -6.79 -7.00 13.01
CA PRO A 749 -5.88 -6.42 12.03
C PRO A 749 -6.03 -4.90 11.98
N THR A 750 -4.91 -4.20 11.84
CA THR A 750 -4.91 -2.76 11.58
C THR A 750 -5.49 -2.46 10.19
N SER A 751 -5.13 -3.29 9.19
CA SER A 751 -5.68 -3.23 7.84
C SER A 751 -6.99 -4.03 7.77
N LYS A 752 -8.13 -3.36 8.04
CA LYS A 752 -9.43 -4.03 8.08
C LYS A 752 -9.93 -4.37 6.68
N THR A 753 -10.62 -5.50 6.55
CA THR A 753 -11.19 -5.99 5.28
C THR A 753 -12.67 -6.33 5.42
N MET A 754 -13.40 -6.45 4.32
CA MET A 754 -14.68 -7.15 4.29
C MET A 754 -14.84 -7.84 2.94
N LEU A 755 -15.27 -9.09 2.93
CA LEU A 755 -15.49 -9.85 1.70
C LEU A 755 -16.90 -10.37 1.72
N TYR A 756 -17.63 -10.14 0.64
CA TYR A 756 -18.92 -10.79 0.49
C TYR A 756 -18.73 -12.27 0.16
N PHE A 757 -19.59 -13.12 0.73
CA PHE A 757 -19.67 -14.54 0.38
C PHE A 757 -21.14 -14.95 0.17
N GLY A 758 -21.44 -15.48 -1.00
CA GLY A 758 -22.77 -15.91 -1.42
C GLY A 758 -23.26 -17.19 -0.73
N TYR A 759 -24.26 -17.07 0.14
CA TYR A 759 -24.92 -18.22 0.78
C TYR A 759 -25.48 -19.21 -0.25
N GLY A 760 -26.15 -18.70 -1.29
CA GLY A 760 -26.74 -19.52 -2.34
C GLY A 760 -25.69 -20.26 -3.19
N ASP A 761 -24.60 -19.59 -3.54
CA ASP A 761 -23.53 -20.17 -4.34
C ASP A 761 -22.80 -21.27 -3.57
N ILE A 762 -22.45 -21.03 -2.31
CA ILE A 762 -21.85 -22.06 -1.46
C ILE A 762 -22.77 -23.27 -1.35
N ASN A 763 -24.01 -23.09 -0.91
CA ASN A 763 -24.87 -24.24 -0.62
C ASN A 763 -25.16 -25.08 -1.87
N THR A 764 -25.25 -24.45 -3.03
CA THR A 764 -25.40 -25.17 -4.30
C THR A 764 -24.23 -26.13 -4.53
N ARG A 765 -22.99 -25.72 -4.23
CA ARG A 765 -21.80 -26.58 -4.36
C ARG A 765 -21.76 -27.73 -3.38
N TYR A 766 -22.13 -27.52 -2.11
CA TYR A 766 -21.98 -28.57 -1.09
C TYR A 766 -23.23 -29.44 -0.90
N THR A 767 -24.42 -28.92 -1.19
CA THR A 767 -25.69 -29.59 -0.86
C THR A 767 -26.57 -29.86 -2.09
N GLY A 768 -26.23 -29.31 -3.25
CA GLY A 768 -27.05 -29.35 -4.46
C GLY A 768 -28.28 -28.44 -4.42
N THR A 769 -28.46 -27.62 -3.38
CA THR A 769 -29.59 -26.68 -3.24
C THR A 769 -29.10 -25.36 -2.65
N ALA A 770 -29.49 -24.23 -3.25
CA ALA A 770 -29.04 -22.90 -2.78
C ALA A 770 -29.57 -22.53 -1.39
N TYR A 771 -30.82 -22.93 -1.08
CA TYR A 771 -31.52 -22.58 0.15
C TYR A 771 -32.11 -23.83 0.82
N PRO A 772 -31.29 -24.61 1.56
CA PRO A 772 -31.77 -25.80 2.26
C PRO A 772 -32.79 -25.44 3.36
N ASN A 773 -33.82 -26.28 3.51
CA ASN A 773 -34.84 -26.12 4.54
C ASN A 773 -34.23 -26.24 5.96
N VAL A 774 -34.62 -25.36 6.86
CA VAL A 774 -34.13 -25.32 8.25
C VAL A 774 -34.35 -26.67 8.95
N GLY A 775 -33.32 -27.16 9.65
CA GLY A 775 -33.36 -28.41 10.41
C GLY A 775 -33.12 -29.68 9.59
N THR A 776 -32.96 -29.58 8.27
CA THR A 776 -32.56 -30.72 7.42
C THR A 776 -31.07 -31.02 7.54
N ALA A 777 -30.65 -32.21 7.10
CA ALA A 777 -29.23 -32.57 7.01
C ALA A 777 -28.45 -31.60 6.09
N GLN A 778 -29.09 -31.11 5.01
CA GLN A 778 -28.49 -30.10 4.15
C GLN A 778 -28.29 -28.77 4.89
N ASP A 779 -29.23 -28.33 5.75
CA ASP A 779 -29.07 -27.13 6.57
C ASP A 779 -27.95 -27.27 7.60
N THR A 780 -27.84 -28.44 8.26
CA THR A 780 -26.69 -28.73 9.14
C THR A 780 -25.37 -28.64 8.39
N LEU A 781 -25.26 -29.26 7.21
CA LEU A 781 -24.05 -29.19 6.38
C LEU A 781 -23.75 -27.74 5.95
N SER A 782 -24.74 -26.98 5.51
CA SER A 782 -24.65 -25.56 5.16
C SER A 782 -24.05 -24.74 6.31
N LYS A 783 -24.55 -24.90 7.54
CA LYS A 783 -24.03 -24.22 8.74
C LYS A 783 -22.57 -24.59 9.02
N THR A 784 -22.23 -25.88 8.93
CA THR A 784 -20.84 -26.36 9.11
C THR A 784 -19.90 -25.77 8.08
N VAL A 785 -20.26 -25.82 6.79
CA VAL A 785 -19.45 -25.31 5.68
C VAL A 785 -19.26 -23.80 5.84
N ARG A 786 -20.33 -23.05 6.13
CA ARG A 786 -20.25 -21.60 6.36
C ARG A 786 -19.36 -21.28 7.54
N ASN A 787 -19.49 -21.97 8.68
CA ASN A 787 -18.60 -21.76 9.82
C ASN A 787 -17.14 -21.98 9.43
N ARG A 788 -16.82 -23.01 8.63
CA ARG A 788 -15.46 -23.24 8.13
C ARG A 788 -14.97 -22.15 7.17
N HIS A 789 -15.84 -21.49 6.39
CA HIS A 789 -15.44 -20.29 5.65
C HIS A 789 -15.01 -19.16 6.59
N PHE A 790 -15.76 -18.92 7.68
CA PHE A 790 -15.34 -17.96 8.70
C PHE A 790 -14.01 -18.36 9.34
N LEU A 791 -13.83 -19.63 9.72
CA LEU A 791 -12.57 -20.07 10.34
C LEU A 791 -11.36 -19.87 9.40
N VAL A 792 -11.50 -20.23 8.12
CA VAL A 792 -10.43 -20.04 7.12
C VAL A 792 -10.16 -18.55 6.89
N ALA A 793 -11.21 -17.73 6.71
CA ALA A 793 -11.06 -16.27 6.57
C ALA A 793 -10.39 -15.64 7.79
N HIS A 794 -10.77 -16.06 8.99
CA HIS A 794 -10.22 -15.54 10.24
C HIS A 794 -8.74 -15.88 10.42
N ARG A 795 -8.30 -17.08 10.00
CA ARG A 795 -6.86 -17.40 9.92
C ARG A 795 -6.08 -16.50 8.96
N HIS A 796 -6.78 -15.85 8.02
CA HIS A 796 -6.21 -14.87 7.10
C HIS A 796 -6.39 -13.42 7.56
N LYS A 797 -6.90 -13.20 8.78
CA LYS A 797 -7.27 -11.88 9.31
C LYS A 797 -8.26 -11.15 8.40
N ILE A 798 -9.13 -11.91 7.77
CA ILE A 798 -10.15 -11.43 6.84
C ILE A 798 -11.54 -11.55 7.47
N SER A 799 -12.33 -10.49 7.33
CA SER A 799 -13.74 -10.49 7.76
C SER A 799 -14.68 -10.81 6.60
N LEU A 800 -15.72 -11.58 6.86
CA LEU A 800 -16.76 -11.94 5.88
C LEU A 800 -18.09 -11.23 6.18
N ILE A 801 -18.83 -10.90 5.14
CA ILE A 801 -20.22 -10.40 5.16
C ILE A 801 -21.08 -11.24 4.19
N ASP A 802 -22.38 -11.40 4.44
CA ASP A 802 -23.28 -12.12 3.51
C ASP A 802 -24.58 -11.37 3.22
N GLN A 803 -25.41 -12.01 2.41
CA GLN A 803 -26.65 -11.46 1.85
C GLN A 803 -27.82 -11.48 2.83
N ASN A 804 -27.61 -11.75 4.13
CA ASN A 804 -28.72 -11.89 5.08
C ASN A 804 -29.63 -10.65 5.02
N ASP A 805 -30.77 -10.86 4.38
CA ASP A 805 -31.76 -9.90 3.90
C ASP A 805 -32.84 -9.62 4.94
N GLY A 806 -32.81 -10.35 6.05
CA GLY A 806 -33.88 -10.37 7.02
C GLY A 806 -35.22 -10.77 6.40
N SER A 807 -35.23 -11.67 5.41
CA SER A 807 -36.47 -12.23 4.86
C SER A 807 -36.92 -13.46 5.66
N ALA A 808 -38.24 -13.62 5.84
CA ALA A 808 -38.79 -14.82 6.48
C ALA A 808 -38.35 -16.10 5.73
N PRO A 809 -37.97 -17.19 6.42
CA PRO A 809 -38.15 -17.44 7.86
C PRO A 809 -37.09 -16.79 8.78
N TRP A 810 -36.19 -15.97 8.24
CA TRP A 810 -35.13 -15.28 8.96
C TRP A 810 -35.60 -13.96 9.57
N SER A 811 -34.93 -13.53 10.65
CA SER A 811 -35.29 -12.33 11.42
C SER A 811 -35.18 -11.06 10.60
N THR A 812 -36.21 -10.21 10.64
CA THR A 812 -36.28 -8.93 9.91
C THR A 812 -35.32 -7.88 10.47
N ASP A 813 -35.16 -7.81 11.81
CA ASP A 813 -34.42 -6.73 12.48
C ASP A 813 -33.30 -7.22 13.41
N ALA A 814 -32.75 -8.39 13.11
CA ALA A 814 -31.59 -8.93 13.84
C ALA A 814 -30.80 -9.90 12.95
N PRO A 815 -29.49 -10.09 13.21
CA PRO A 815 -28.74 -11.15 12.54
C PRO A 815 -29.38 -12.51 12.79
N ARG A 816 -29.23 -13.45 11.84
CA ARG A 816 -29.55 -14.86 12.12
C ARG A 816 -28.76 -15.31 13.36
N THR A 817 -29.34 -16.21 14.16
CA THR A 817 -28.74 -16.67 15.42
C THR A 817 -27.35 -17.31 15.23
N ASP A 818 -27.09 -17.88 14.05
CA ASP A 818 -25.79 -18.46 13.71
C ASP A 818 -24.67 -17.42 13.44
N TRP A 819 -25.01 -16.13 13.36
CA TRP A 819 -24.05 -15.03 13.28
C TRP A 819 -23.47 -14.63 14.63
N VAL A 820 -24.20 -14.80 15.74
CA VAL A 820 -23.74 -14.34 17.07
C VAL A 820 -22.37 -14.94 17.45
N PRO A 821 -22.13 -16.27 17.29
CA PRO A 821 -20.82 -16.84 17.58
C PRO A 821 -19.68 -16.31 16.69
N ARG A 822 -19.99 -15.92 15.45
CA ARG A 822 -19.02 -15.36 14.50
C ARG A 822 -18.64 -13.93 14.87
N LEU A 823 -19.60 -13.15 15.37
CA LEU A 823 -19.40 -11.74 15.68
C LEU A 823 -18.77 -11.52 17.05
N ASN A 824 -19.10 -12.35 18.05
CA ASN A 824 -18.55 -12.21 19.41
C ASN A 824 -17.25 -12.98 19.66
N GLY A 825 -16.81 -13.79 18.70
CA GLY A 825 -15.55 -14.54 18.81
C GLY A 825 -15.68 -15.97 19.33
N SER A 826 -16.85 -16.40 19.80
CA SER A 826 -17.01 -17.73 20.39
C SER A 826 -16.84 -18.88 19.38
N LEU A 827 -17.03 -18.61 18.08
CA LEU A 827 -16.68 -19.55 17.00
C LEU A 827 -15.16 -19.75 16.86
N PHE A 828 -14.33 -18.75 17.16
CA PHE A 828 -12.88 -18.77 16.93
C PHE A 828 -12.12 -19.27 18.17
N THR A 829 -12.52 -20.43 18.68
CA THR A 829 -11.97 -21.04 19.89
C THR A 829 -11.52 -22.47 19.65
N ALA A 830 -10.64 -22.98 20.52
CA ALA A 830 -10.14 -24.36 20.43
C ALA A 830 -11.27 -25.41 20.48
N ALA A 831 -12.36 -25.11 21.21
CA ALA A 831 -13.55 -25.98 21.27
C ALA A 831 -14.24 -26.17 19.91
N ASN A 832 -14.04 -25.22 18.98
CA ASN A 832 -14.55 -25.27 17.61
C ASN A 832 -13.46 -25.63 16.59
N GLY A 833 -12.34 -26.21 17.05
CA GLY A 833 -11.20 -26.55 16.20
C GLY A 833 -10.36 -25.36 15.77
N TYR A 834 -10.53 -24.17 16.36
CA TYR A 834 -9.78 -22.98 15.99
C TYR A 834 -8.63 -22.68 16.96
N ASN A 835 -7.43 -22.64 16.42
CA ASN A 835 -6.27 -21.99 17.02
C ASN A 835 -5.61 -21.21 15.88
N GLY A 836 -5.12 -20.00 16.11
CA GLY A 836 -4.66 -19.15 15.02
C GLY A 836 -4.68 -17.67 15.39
N PRO A 837 -4.35 -16.78 14.43
CA PRO A 837 -4.47 -15.34 14.62
C PRO A 837 -5.86 -14.95 15.11
N GLY A 838 -5.92 -14.08 16.12
CA GLY A 838 -7.18 -13.55 16.63
C GLY A 838 -8.07 -14.59 17.35
N VAL A 839 -7.49 -15.61 17.98
CA VAL A 839 -8.26 -16.53 18.84
C VAL A 839 -9.16 -15.75 19.81
N SER A 840 -10.42 -16.18 19.91
CA SER A 840 -11.49 -15.53 20.70
C SER A 840 -11.84 -14.09 20.29
N THR A 841 -11.35 -13.60 19.16
CA THR A 841 -11.74 -12.31 18.57
C THR A 841 -12.78 -12.56 17.49
N GLY A 842 -13.83 -11.75 17.42
CA GLY A 842 -14.90 -11.92 16.43
C GLY A 842 -14.57 -11.36 15.05
N ASN A 843 -15.39 -11.70 14.06
CA ASN A 843 -15.35 -11.19 12.68
C ASN A 843 -15.35 -9.65 12.61
N GLY A 844 -15.90 -8.99 13.64
CA GLY A 844 -15.76 -7.55 13.86
C GLY A 844 -16.61 -6.66 12.96
N ILE A 845 -17.27 -7.21 11.94
CA ILE A 845 -18.21 -6.47 11.09
C ILE A 845 -19.43 -7.30 10.66
N TYR A 846 -20.55 -6.62 10.43
CA TYR A 846 -21.79 -7.17 9.88
C TYR A 846 -22.43 -6.21 8.86
N SER A 847 -22.95 -6.73 7.75
CA SER A 847 -23.67 -5.94 6.75
C SER A 847 -25.16 -6.29 6.77
N ILE A 848 -26.01 -5.27 6.89
CA ILE A 848 -27.47 -5.43 6.82
C ILE A 848 -27.87 -5.26 5.35
N GLY A 849 -28.41 -6.34 4.76
CA GLY A 849 -28.94 -6.34 3.41
C GLY A 849 -27.90 -6.01 2.33
N THR A 850 -26.75 -6.70 2.33
CA THR A 850 -25.68 -6.54 1.33
C THR A 850 -26.24 -6.49 -0.10
N TYR A 851 -25.73 -5.58 -0.95
CA TYR A 851 -26.26 -5.30 -2.29
C TYR A 851 -27.72 -4.78 -2.30
N GLY A 852 -28.15 -4.18 -1.18
CA GLY A 852 -29.50 -3.66 -1.03
C GLY A 852 -30.56 -4.76 -1.01
N SER A 853 -30.23 -5.93 -0.46
CA SER A 853 -31.09 -7.12 -0.39
C SER A 853 -32.08 -7.12 0.77
N TRP A 854 -32.11 -6.08 1.62
CA TRP A 854 -33.00 -6.00 2.78
C TRP A 854 -34.49 -6.11 2.40
N SER A 855 -35.24 -6.96 3.12
CA SER A 855 -36.57 -7.44 2.69
C SER A 855 -37.69 -6.38 2.68
N TRP A 856 -37.48 -5.26 3.36
CA TRP A 856 -38.40 -4.12 3.46
C TRP A 856 -38.11 -2.98 2.46
N LYS A 857 -37.34 -3.26 1.38
CA LYS A 857 -36.98 -2.27 0.34
C LYS A 857 -38.11 -1.85 -0.57
N SER A 858 -38.97 -2.79 -0.94
CA SER A 858 -40.05 -2.52 -1.88
C SER A 858 -41.08 -1.58 -1.24
N GLY A 859 -41.29 -0.40 -1.85
CA GLY A 859 -42.26 0.58 -1.35
C GLY A 859 -41.89 1.22 0.00
N VAL A 860 -40.62 1.18 0.40
CA VAL A 860 -40.17 1.68 1.71
C VAL A 860 -40.55 3.15 1.93
N THR A 861 -41.09 3.46 3.10
CA THR A 861 -41.39 4.84 3.54
C THR A 861 -40.36 5.31 4.57
N GLN A 862 -40.29 6.62 4.84
CA GLN A 862 -39.45 7.17 5.89
C GLN A 862 -39.71 6.52 7.25
N ALA A 863 -40.98 6.40 7.65
CA ALA A 863 -41.37 5.82 8.94
C ALA A 863 -40.96 4.34 9.04
N THR A 864 -41.11 3.58 7.96
CA THR A 864 -40.70 2.17 7.91
C THR A 864 -39.18 2.04 8.02
N MET A 865 -38.42 2.83 7.26
CA MET A 865 -36.96 2.84 7.32
C MET A 865 -36.44 3.18 8.73
N GLN A 866 -37.01 4.20 9.37
CA GLN A 866 -36.64 4.62 10.72
C GLN A 866 -36.94 3.54 11.76
N THR A 867 -38.10 2.88 11.65
CA THR A 867 -38.48 1.76 12.53
C THR A 867 -37.47 0.62 12.47
N HIS A 868 -37.12 0.16 11.26
CA HIS A 868 -36.12 -0.90 11.09
C HIS A 868 -34.74 -0.45 11.58
N ALA A 869 -34.34 0.79 11.29
CA ALA A 869 -33.07 1.33 11.78
C ALA A 869 -32.98 1.34 13.32
N ASP A 870 -34.05 1.78 14.01
CA ASP A 870 -34.14 1.77 15.46
C ASP A 870 -34.02 0.35 16.03
N ASN A 871 -34.69 -0.62 15.41
CA ASN A 871 -34.65 -2.02 15.85
C ASN A 871 -33.25 -2.63 15.69
N TRP A 872 -32.59 -2.42 14.55
CA TRP A 872 -31.24 -2.92 14.30
C TRP A 872 -30.22 -2.33 15.28
N VAL A 873 -30.27 -1.01 15.53
CA VAL A 873 -29.38 -0.36 16.51
C VAL A 873 -29.65 -0.90 17.91
N THR A 874 -30.92 -0.97 18.32
CA THR A 874 -31.32 -1.51 19.62
C THR A 874 -30.77 -2.92 19.83
N TRP A 875 -30.88 -3.78 18.82
CA TRP A 875 -30.38 -5.14 18.89
C TRP A 875 -28.86 -5.19 19.04
N PHE A 876 -28.11 -4.47 18.20
CA PHE A 876 -26.64 -4.46 18.27
C PHE A 876 -26.12 -3.85 19.58
N THR A 877 -26.72 -2.77 20.06
CA THR A 877 -26.35 -2.16 21.34
C THR A 877 -26.58 -3.13 22.51
N ALA A 878 -27.69 -3.87 22.50
CA ALA A 878 -28.01 -4.82 23.57
C ALA A 878 -27.15 -6.10 23.54
N ASN A 879 -26.82 -6.60 22.34
CA ASN A 879 -26.23 -7.94 22.18
C ASN A 879 -24.75 -7.93 21.80
N LEU A 880 -24.27 -6.95 21.04
CA LEU A 880 -22.94 -6.91 20.42
C LEU A 880 -22.38 -5.47 20.30
N PRO A 881 -22.21 -4.72 21.41
CA PRO A 881 -21.86 -3.30 21.37
C PRO A 881 -20.48 -2.96 20.75
N GLY A 882 -19.60 -3.95 20.61
CA GLY A 882 -18.26 -3.78 20.02
C GLY A 882 -18.13 -4.15 18.55
N VAL A 883 -19.23 -4.54 17.89
CA VAL A 883 -19.22 -5.00 16.49
C VAL A 883 -19.54 -3.82 15.56
N GLU A 884 -18.77 -3.64 14.49
CA GLU A 884 -19.12 -2.67 13.44
C GLU A 884 -20.28 -3.21 12.61
N TYR A 885 -21.24 -2.35 12.25
CA TYR A 885 -22.31 -2.74 11.34
C TYR A 885 -22.79 -1.54 10.52
N PHE A 886 -23.43 -1.84 9.39
CA PHE A 886 -23.98 -0.82 8.50
C PHE A 886 -25.15 -1.37 7.68
N LEU A 887 -26.03 -0.47 7.23
CA LEU A 887 -27.05 -0.75 6.23
C LEU A 887 -26.50 -0.51 4.83
N TYR A 888 -26.42 -1.56 4.01
CA TYR A 888 -26.02 -1.45 2.61
C TYR A 888 -27.22 -0.94 1.81
N LEU A 889 -27.21 0.34 1.46
CA LEU A 889 -28.32 0.99 0.78
C LEU A 889 -28.46 0.51 -0.67
N ILE A 890 -27.39 0.67 -1.43
CA ILE A 890 -27.44 0.49 -2.88
C ILE A 890 -26.05 0.29 -3.47
N ASP A 891 -26.00 -0.50 -4.54
CA ASP A 891 -24.79 -0.81 -5.27
C ASP A 891 -24.67 0.07 -6.52
N GLU A 892 -23.58 0.85 -6.61
CA GLU A 892 -23.15 1.66 -7.76
C GLU A 892 -24.27 2.46 -8.48
N SER A 893 -25.26 2.95 -7.74
CA SER A 893 -26.42 3.61 -8.33
C SER A 893 -26.12 5.04 -8.75
N THR A 894 -26.61 5.41 -9.94
CA THR A 894 -26.62 6.79 -10.43
C THR A 894 -27.84 7.58 -9.99
N ASN A 895 -28.81 6.94 -9.31
CA ASN A 895 -29.97 7.63 -8.74
C ASN A 895 -29.60 8.26 -7.38
N TRP A 896 -28.83 9.34 -7.43
CA TRP A 896 -28.32 10.02 -6.24
C TRP A 896 -29.42 10.54 -5.32
N ALA A 897 -30.54 11.01 -5.89
CA ALA A 897 -31.67 11.51 -5.13
C ALA A 897 -32.26 10.43 -4.20
N GLN A 898 -32.41 9.20 -4.70
CA GLN A 898 -32.87 8.07 -3.90
C GLN A 898 -31.84 7.68 -2.84
N THR A 899 -30.57 7.56 -3.21
CA THR A 899 -29.48 7.22 -2.28
C THR A 899 -29.40 8.22 -1.13
N GLN A 900 -29.44 9.51 -1.45
CA GLN A 900 -29.47 10.61 -0.49
C GLN A 900 -30.73 10.55 0.37
N GLN A 901 -31.90 10.32 -0.23
CA GLN A 901 -33.18 10.24 0.50
C GLN A 901 -33.16 9.12 1.54
N TRP A 902 -32.78 7.91 1.15
CA TRP A 902 -32.72 6.77 2.09
C TRP A 902 -31.73 7.01 3.23
N ALA A 903 -30.54 7.53 2.92
CA ALA A 903 -29.56 7.87 3.95
C ALA A 903 -30.08 8.97 4.89
N SER A 904 -30.74 10.01 4.36
CA SER A 904 -31.38 11.06 5.15
C SER A 904 -32.50 10.56 6.04
N TRP A 905 -33.30 9.59 5.60
CA TRP A 905 -34.36 9.00 6.42
C TRP A 905 -33.82 8.30 7.65
N VAL A 906 -32.73 7.52 7.51
CA VAL A 906 -32.04 6.90 8.65
C VAL A 906 -31.47 7.97 9.59
N LYS A 907 -30.76 8.97 9.05
CA LYS A 907 -30.14 10.06 9.83
C LYS A 907 -31.12 10.95 10.57
N SER A 908 -32.35 11.06 10.07
CA SER A 908 -33.42 11.83 10.70
C SER A 908 -34.31 10.99 11.60
N SER A 909 -33.95 9.74 11.90
CA SER A 909 -34.71 8.94 12.86
C SER A 909 -34.76 9.67 14.22
N PRO A 910 -35.95 9.86 14.81
CA PRO A 910 -36.08 10.45 16.14
C PRO A 910 -35.59 9.51 17.25
N GLY A 911 -35.43 8.21 16.94
CA GLY A 911 -34.95 7.18 17.85
C GLY A 911 -33.45 6.91 17.75
N VAL A 912 -33.03 5.74 18.24
CA VAL A 912 -31.62 5.33 18.26
C VAL A 912 -31.07 5.01 16.86
N GLY A 913 -31.93 4.79 15.87
CA GLY A 913 -31.63 4.45 14.49
C GLY A 913 -30.83 5.50 13.74
N GLN A 914 -30.81 6.76 14.20
CA GLN A 914 -29.90 7.79 13.65
C GLN A 914 -28.41 7.42 13.78
N ASN A 915 -28.10 6.49 14.69
CA ASN A 915 -26.77 5.94 14.89
C ASN A 915 -26.42 4.78 13.94
N LEU A 916 -27.38 4.28 13.14
CA LEU A 916 -27.13 3.23 12.15
C LEU A 916 -26.31 3.81 10.99
N PRO A 917 -25.07 3.35 10.76
CA PRO A 917 -24.29 3.82 9.63
C PRO A 917 -24.88 3.30 8.31
N THR A 918 -24.90 4.17 7.32
CA THR A 918 -25.35 3.83 5.95
C THR A 918 -24.16 3.66 5.02
N PHE A 919 -24.23 2.69 4.12
CA PHE A 919 -23.16 2.34 3.18
C PHE A 919 -23.67 2.29 1.74
N ALA A 920 -22.86 2.78 0.81
CA ALA A 920 -23.08 2.61 -0.62
C ALA A 920 -21.73 2.43 -1.35
N THR A 921 -21.74 1.65 -2.42
CA THR A 921 -20.64 1.55 -3.38
C THR A 921 -20.82 2.54 -4.53
N GLY A 922 -19.71 2.96 -5.11
CA GLY A 922 -19.67 3.88 -6.25
C GLY A 922 -18.50 4.85 -6.09
N ASP A 923 -18.31 5.72 -7.09
CA ASP A 923 -17.26 6.73 -7.01
C ASP A 923 -17.43 7.58 -5.75
N PHE A 924 -16.44 7.53 -4.84
CA PHE A 924 -16.66 8.14 -3.53
C PHE A 924 -16.73 9.66 -3.60
N VAL A 925 -16.10 10.32 -4.57
CA VAL A 925 -16.25 11.77 -4.75
C VAL A 925 -17.69 12.08 -5.15
N GLN A 926 -18.23 11.38 -6.15
CA GLN A 926 -19.63 11.54 -6.57
C GLN A 926 -20.62 11.23 -5.44
N LEU A 927 -20.39 10.17 -4.65
CA LEU A 927 -21.22 9.85 -3.49
C LEU A 927 -21.18 10.97 -2.44
N ARG A 928 -20.00 11.51 -2.13
CA ARG A 928 -19.86 12.60 -1.16
C ARG A 928 -20.51 13.90 -1.64
N THR A 929 -20.48 14.17 -2.95
CA THR A 929 -21.11 15.35 -3.55
C THR A 929 -22.62 15.22 -3.63
N ASN A 930 -23.12 14.12 -4.18
CA ASN A 930 -24.54 13.97 -4.54
C ASN A 930 -25.38 13.27 -3.45
N ALA A 931 -24.75 12.51 -2.56
CA ALA A 931 -25.40 11.81 -1.45
C ALA A 931 -24.65 11.99 -0.10
N PRO A 932 -24.41 13.24 0.36
CA PRO A 932 -23.63 13.53 1.57
C PRO A 932 -24.16 12.91 2.87
N ALA A 933 -25.43 12.47 2.93
CA ALA A 933 -25.97 11.77 4.09
C ALA A 933 -25.35 10.37 4.28
N VAL A 934 -24.85 9.72 3.21
CA VAL A 934 -24.22 8.39 3.28
C VAL A 934 -22.99 8.42 4.18
N ASP A 935 -22.91 7.54 5.17
CA ASP A 935 -21.80 7.51 6.12
C ASP A 935 -20.53 6.91 5.51
N TYR A 936 -20.67 5.69 4.99
CA TYR A 936 -19.58 4.88 4.52
C TYR A 936 -19.67 4.75 3.00
N THR A 937 -18.55 4.97 2.31
CA THR A 937 -18.48 4.88 0.85
C THR A 937 -17.40 3.90 0.46
N ALA A 938 -17.68 2.96 -0.44
CA ALA A 938 -16.65 2.13 -1.06
C ALA A 938 -16.52 2.46 -2.54
N SER A 939 -15.33 2.92 -2.94
CA SER A 939 -15.04 3.21 -4.34
C SER A 939 -14.30 2.05 -4.99
N TRP A 940 -14.74 1.68 -6.19
CA TRP A 940 -13.82 1.09 -7.14
C TRP A 940 -12.92 2.22 -7.62
N PHE A 941 -11.62 2.02 -7.67
CA PHE A 941 -10.70 3.09 -8.02
C PHE A 941 -10.02 2.86 -9.36
N ALA A 942 -10.19 3.82 -10.25
CA ALA A 942 -9.39 4.04 -11.44
C ALA A 942 -8.71 5.41 -11.31
N VAL A 943 -7.71 5.69 -12.15
CA VAL A 943 -7.03 6.99 -12.17
C VAL A 943 -8.04 8.15 -12.16
N ALA A 944 -7.86 9.08 -11.23
CA ALA A 944 -8.73 10.24 -11.05
C ALA A 944 -7.94 11.47 -10.53
N PRO A 945 -8.53 12.69 -10.53
CA PRO A 945 -7.81 13.89 -10.13
C PRO A 945 -7.28 13.86 -8.69
N THR A 946 -5.96 13.88 -8.54
CA THR A 946 -5.28 13.69 -7.24
C THR A 946 -5.79 14.64 -6.17
N ALA A 947 -5.89 15.93 -6.49
CA ALA A 947 -6.30 16.97 -5.54
C ALA A 947 -7.76 16.78 -5.06
N THR A 948 -8.67 16.45 -5.98
CA THR A 948 -10.10 16.26 -5.68
C THR A 948 -10.31 15.05 -4.78
N TYR A 949 -9.70 13.93 -5.09
CA TYR A 949 -9.86 12.68 -4.33
C TYR A 949 -9.17 12.76 -2.98
N GLN A 950 -7.97 13.36 -2.93
CA GLN A 950 -7.28 13.62 -1.67
C GLN A 950 -8.14 14.50 -0.75
N SER A 951 -8.68 15.61 -1.27
CA SER A 951 -9.53 16.53 -0.49
C SER A 951 -10.80 15.86 0.02
N ALA A 952 -11.47 15.05 -0.80
CA ALA A 952 -12.66 14.31 -0.39
C ALA A 952 -12.34 13.25 0.68
N ALA A 953 -11.20 12.54 0.56
CA ALA A 953 -10.75 11.58 1.56
C ALA A 953 -10.39 12.25 2.89
N ASP A 954 -9.70 13.39 2.84
CA ASP A 954 -9.32 14.16 4.04
C ASP A 954 -10.56 14.77 4.73
N THR A 955 -11.53 15.24 3.95
CA THR A 955 -12.83 15.70 4.47
C THR A 955 -13.57 14.58 5.20
N ALA A 956 -13.61 13.37 4.61
CA ALA A 956 -14.23 12.21 5.25
C ALA A 956 -13.49 11.82 6.55
N ARG A 957 -12.16 11.82 6.53
CA ARG A 957 -11.31 11.50 7.70
C ARG A 957 -11.47 12.50 8.84
N GLY A 958 -11.72 13.77 8.52
CA GLY A 958 -12.03 14.81 9.51
C GLY A 958 -13.40 14.67 10.17
N SER A 959 -14.27 13.80 9.65
CA SER A 959 -15.61 13.57 10.21
C SER A 959 -15.64 12.40 11.19
N PRO A 960 -16.32 12.52 12.34
CA PRO A 960 -16.47 11.41 13.27
C PRO A 960 -17.31 10.24 12.70
N THR A 961 -18.23 10.53 11.77
CA THR A 961 -19.22 9.57 11.27
C THR A 961 -18.93 9.02 9.87
N LYS A 962 -18.05 9.67 9.10
CA LYS A 962 -17.75 9.22 7.74
C LYS A 962 -16.57 8.26 7.71
N ARG A 963 -16.64 7.27 6.82
CA ARG A 963 -15.55 6.32 6.54
C ARG A 963 -15.36 6.15 5.04
N THR A 964 -14.12 6.00 4.62
CA THR A 964 -13.76 5.80 3.21
C THR A 964 -13.17 4.42 3.02
N TYR A 965 -13.86 3.60 2.25
CA TYR A 965 -13.45 2.26 1.88
C TYR A 965 -13.01 2.25 0.41
N MET A 966 -12.17 1.28 0.06
CA MET A 966 -11.83 0.95 -1.32
C MET A 966 -12.31 -0.46 -1.59
N TYR A 967 -12.65 -0.77 -2.84
CA TYR A 967 -13.03 -2.14 -3.17
C TYR A 967 -12.43 -2.64 -4.49
N ASN A 968 -12.11 -3.94 -4.51
CA ASN A 968 -11.33 -4.62 -5.55
C ASN A 968 -9.91 -4.05 -5.72
N GLY A 969 -9.30 -4.16 -6.89
CA GLY A 969 -7.97 -3.62 -7.16
C GLY A 969 -7.72 -3.50 -8.65
N LYS A 970 -7.05 -2.41 -9.06
CA LYS A 970 -6.82 -2.08 -10.47
C LYS A 970 -5.49 -1.36 -10.63
N ARG A 971 -4.61 -1.93 -11.46
CA ARG A 971 -3.34 -1.32 -11.84
C ARG A 971 -3.59 -0.12 -12.77
N PRO A 972 -2.75 0.93 -12.72
CA PRO A 972 -1.57 1.07 -11.87
C PRO A 972 -1.86 1.69 -10.49
N ALA A 973 -3.13 1.98 -10.18
CA ALA A 973 -3.46 2.70 -8.95
C ALA A 973 -3.24 1.86 -7.69
N THR A 974 -3.49 0.57 -7.79
CA THR A 974 -3.29 -0.44 -6.74
C THR A 974 -2.85 -1.76 -7.39
N GLY A 975 -2.45 -2.73 -6.59
CA GLY A 975 -2.42 -4.14 -7.01
C GLY A 975 -3.81 -4.64 -7.40
N SER A 976 -3.88 -5.88 -7.90
CA SER A 976 -5.15 -6.50 -8.29
C SER A 976 -5.31 -7.92 -7.73
N PHE A 977 -6.55 -8.40 -7.75
CA PHE A 977 -6.90 -9.77 -7.40
C PHE A 977 -6.88 -10.73 -8.60
N ALA A 978 -6.34 -10.32 -9.75
CA ALA A 978 -6.21 -11.21 -10.90
C ALA A 978 -5.29 -12.39 -10.58
N THR A 979 -5.65 -13.57 -11.08
CA THR A 979 -4.87 -14.80 -10.88
C THR A 979 -3.45 -14.68 -11.41
N GLU A 980 -3.27 -14.01 -12.54
CA GLU A 980 -2.00 -13.76 -13.22
C GLU A 980 -1.18 -12.60 -12.64
N ASP A 981 -1.73 -11.85 -11.67
CA ASP A 981 -0.98 -10.77 -11.02
C ASP A 981 0.09 -11.34 -10.06
N ASP A 982 1.16 -10.59 -9.85
CA ASP A 982 2.27 -10.95 -8.96
C ASP A 982 1.79 -11.02 -7.50
N GLY A 983 2.35 -11.92 -6.69
CA GLY A 983 1.96 -12.05 -5.27
C GLY A 983 2.20 -10.77 -4.46
N VAL A 984 3.16 -9.94 -4.86
CA VAL A 984 3.45 -8.63 -4.25
C VAL A 984 2.33 -7.60 -4.49
N ALA A 985 1.54 -7.72 -5.55
CA ALA A 985 0.43 -6.81 -5.83
C ALA A 985 -0.64 -6.87 -4.73
N LEU A 986 -0.89 -8.05 -4.17
CA LEU A 986 -1.85 -8.23 -3.08
C LEU A 986 -1.32 -7.72 -1.73
N ARG A 987 0.00 -7.70 -1.55
CA ARG A 987 0.60 -7.04 -0.38
C ARG A 987 0.43 -5.54 -0.47
N GLU A 988 0.59 -4.97 -1.67
CA GLU A 988 0.41 -3.54 -1.91
C GLU A 988 -0.96 -3.05 -1.48
N LEU A 989 -2.04 -3.81 -1.72
CA LEU A 989 -3.40 -3.39 -1.33
C LEU A 989 -3.47 -2.94 0.15
N ALA A 990 -2.87 -3.71 1.06
CA ALA A 990 -2.85 -3.40 2.48
C ALA A 990 -1.91 -2.22 2.80
N TRP A 991 -0.74 -2.13 2.15
CA TRP A 991 0.17 -1.01 2.34
C TRP A 991 -0.41 0.31 1.83
N GLY A 992 -1.04 0.28 0.65
CA GLY A 992 -1.78 1.40 0.06
C GLY A 992 -2.96 1.80 0.94
N GLN A 993 -3.70 0.83 1.50
CA GLN A 993 -4.75 1.06 2.49
C GLN A 993 -4.21 1.88 3.67
N TYR A 994 -3.11 1.44 4.28
CA TYR A 994 -2.51 2.13 5.41
C TYR A 994 -1.98 3.51 5.03
N LYS A 995 -1.19 3.60 3.95
CA LYS A 995 -0.59 4.84 3.46
C LYS A 995 -1.63 5.92 3.19
N LYS A 996 -2.75 5.56 2.58
CA LYS A 996 -3.82 6.50 2.24
C LYS A 996 -4.87 6.63 3.34
N GLY A 997 -4.72 5.92 4.47
CA GLY A 997 -5.66 5.88 5.58
C GLY A 997 -7.08 5.55 5.15
N ILE A 998 -7.19 4.50 4.33
CA ILE A 998 -8.46 3.88 3.95
C ILE A 998 -8.93 2.99 5.08
N ASP A 999 -10.15 3.19 5.55
CA ASP A 999 -10.66 2.55 6.77
C ASP A 999 -10.87 1.04 6.60
N ARG A 1000 -11.23 0.60 5.39
CA ARG A 1000 -11.50 -0.81 5.07
C ARG A 1000 -11.34 -1.10 3.59
N TRP A 1001 -10.89 -2.31 3.27
CA TRP A 1001 -10.85 -2.82 1.90
C TRP A 1001 -11.94 -3.86 1.67
N PHE A 1002 -12.80 -3.64 0.68
CA PHE A 1002 -13.91 -4.50 0.33
C PHE A 1002 -13.56 -5.36 -0.90
N PHE A 1003 -13.91 -6.64 -0.88
CA PHE A 1003 -13.90 -7.48 -2.09
C PHE A 1003 -15.32 -7.93 -2.38
N TRP A 1004 -15.76 -7.64 -3.59
CA TRP A 1004 -17.18 -7.63 -3.94
C TRP A 1004 -17.86 -9.00 -3.84
N GLU A 1005 -17.14 -10.10 -4.06
CA GLU A 1005 -17.61 -11.47 -3.87
C GLU A 1005 -16.41 -12.40 -3.78
N SER A 1006 -16.48 -13.47 -2.99
CA SER A 1006 -15.36 -14.39 -2.76
C SER A 1006 -15.69 -15.85 -3.10
N THR A 1007 -16.94 -16.12 -3.45
CA THR A 1007 -17.51 -17.45 -3.73
C THR A 1007 -18.42 -17.43 -4.97
N TYR A 1008 -18.11 -16.58 -5.95
CA TYR A 1008 -18.86 -16.40 -7.21
C TYR A 1008 -18.73 -17.64 -8.11
N TYR A 1009 -19.38 -18.73 -7.73
CA TYR A 1009 -19.32 -19.99 -8.46
C TYR A 1009 -20.30 -20.05 -9.63
N ASN A 1010 -21.31 -19.17 -9.64
CA ASN A 1010 -22.32 -19.08 -10.66
C ASN A 1010 -22.19 -17.74 -11.39
N ASP A 1011 -21.71 -17.75 -12.63
CA ASP A 1011 -21.57 -16.52 -13.40
C ASP A 1011 -22.90 -16.09 -14.04
N TYR A 1012 -23.82 -15.64 -13.18
CA TYR A 1012 -25.14 -15.18 -13.60
C TYR A 1012 -25.11 -13.80 -14.24
N GLN A 1013 -24.18 -12.91 -13.84
CA GLN A 1013 -24.01 -11.59 -14.48
C GLN A 1013 -23.41 -11.71 -15.89
N GLY A 1014 -22.51 -12.66 -16.11
CA GLY A 1014 -21.94 -12.99 -17.41
C GLY A 1014 -22.82 -13.90 -18.27
N GLY A 1015 -23.84 -14.53 -17.68
CA GLY A 1015 -24.78 -15.44 -18.36
C GLY A 1015 -24.23 -16.85 -18.61
N ARG A 1016 -23.10 -17.24 -18.00
CA ARG A 1016 -22.46 -18.55 -18.20
C ARG A 1016 -22.96 -19.62 -17.24
N GLY A 1017 -23.66 -19.24 -16.17
CA GLY A 1017 -24.21 -20.17 -15.20
C GLY A 1017 -23.14 -20.80 -14.28
N GLN A 1018 -23.36 -22.02 -13.82
CA GLN A 1018 -22.45 -22.72 -12.91
C GLN A 1018 -21.08 -22.94 -13.57
N THR A 1019 -20.03 -22.32 -13.02
CA THR A 1019 -18.67 -22.35 -13.55
C THR A 1019 -17.85 -23.45 -12.91
N ASN A 1020 -17.11 -24.24 -13.70
CA ASN A 1020 -16.11 -25.19 -13.16
C ASN A 1020 -14.83 -24.43 -12.80
N VAL A 1021 -14.81 -23.89 -11.58
CA VAL A 1021 -13.72 -23.04 -11.06
C VAL A 1021 -12.38 -23.78 -10.91
N PHE A 1022 -12.36 -25.11 -11.06
CA PHE A 1022 -11.13 -25.90 -11.05
C PHE A 1022 -10.46 -26.05 -12.43
N GLN A 1023 -11.16 -25.66 -13.50
CA GLN A 1023 -10.69 -25.80 -14.88
C GLN A 1023 -10.52 -24.48 -15.62
N THR A 1024 -11.19 -23.41 -15.20
CA THR A 1024 -11.09 -22.10 -15.86
C THR A 1024 -10.68 -21.00 -14.89
N ALA A 1025 -9.76 -20.15 -15.33
CA ALA A 1025 -9.40 -18.94 -14.61
C ALA A 1025 -10.44 -17.83 -14.83
N ALA A 1026 -11.12 -17.80 -15.98
CA ALA A 1026 -12.08 -16.76 -16.36
C ALA A 1026 -13.39 -16.92 -15.56
N THR A 1027 -13.44 -16.36 -14.35
CA THR A 1027 -14.57 -16.52 -13.41
C THR A 1027 -15.64 -15.45 -13.58
N PHE A 1028 -15.31 -14.31 -14.20
CA PHE A 1028 -16.24 -13.22 -14.46
C PHE A 1028 -16.08 -12.71 -15.89
N SER A 1029 -17.11 -12.88 -16.73
CA SER A 1029 -17.12 -12.32 -18.09
C SER A 1029 -18.48 -12.48 -18.78
N GLY A 1030 -18.86 -11.51 -19.62
CA GLY A 1030 -19.96 -11.67 -20.57
C GLY A 1030 -19.62 -12.61 -21.74
N THR A 1031 -20.29 -12.43 -22.90
CA THR A 1031 -20.00 -13.23 -24.12
C THR A 1031 -18.52 -13.14 -24.48
N MET A 1032 -17.85 -14.29 -24.48
CA MET A 1032 -16.42 -14.41 -24.72
C MET A 1032 -16.11 -14.43 -26.22
N SER A 1033 -15.02 -13.76 -26.60
CA SER A 1033 -14.44 -13.73 -27.93
C SER A 1033 -12.92 -13.83 -27.84
N ILE A 1034 -12.25 -14.16 -28.95
CA ILE A 1034 -10.79 -14.09 -29.01
C ILE A 1034 -10.41 -12.73 -29.59
N ASN A 1035 -9.70 -11.94 -28.79
CA ASN A 1035 -9.05 -10.72 -29.22
C ASN A 1035 -7.60 -11.03 -29.58
N SER A 1036 -7.15 -10.60 -30.76
CA SER A 1036 -5.79 -10.87 -31.26
C SER A 1036 -4.68 -10.38 -30.34
N THR A 1037 -4.97 -9.41 -29.47
CA THR A 1037 -4.03 -8.74 -28.58
C THR A 1037 -4.18 -9.17 -27.12
N ASN A 1038 -5.42 -9.37 -26.66
CA ASN A 1038 -5.74 -9.66 -25.26
C ASN A 1038 -5.94 -11.15 -24.97
N GLY A 1039 -6.00 -12.00 -26.00
CA GLY A 1039 -6.40 -13.39 -25.87
C GLY A 1039 -7.91 -13.50 -25.69
N GLU A 1040 -8.36 -14.44 -24.87
CA GLU A 1040 -9.74 -14.53 -24.40
C GLU A 1040 -10.19 -13.19 -23.79
N ALA A 1041 -11.26 -12.61 -24.34
CA ALA A 1041 -11.75 -11.31 -23.94
C ALA A 1041 -13.28 -11.24 -24.05
N GLY A 1042 -13.89 -10.47 -23.17
CA GLY A 1042 -15.33 -10.27 -23.11
C GLY A 1042 -15.64 -9.12 -22.17
N TRP A 1043 -16.91 -8.71 -22.09
CA TRP A 1043 -17.32 -7.68 -21.14
C TRP A 1043 -16.90 -8.06 -19.72
N ASN A 1044 -16.12 -7.19 -19.06
CA ASN A 1044 -15.57 -7.37 -17.72
C ASN A 1044 -14.68 -8.62 -17.52
N HIS A 1045 -14.16 -9.23 -18.59
CA HIS A 1045 -13.37 -10.45 -18.50
C HIS A 1045 -12.24 -10.32 -17.45
N SER A 1046 -12.28 -11.18 -16.43
CA SER A 1046 -11.30 -11.17 -15.35
C SER A 1046 -11.04 -12.59 -14.82
N ASN A 1047 -9.76 -12.89 -14.61
CA ASN A 1047 -9.32 -14.18 -14.09
C ASN A 1047 -9.33 -14.18 -12.57
N GLY A 1048 -10.12 -15.09 -11.97
CA GLY A 1048 -10.25 -15.25 -10.52
C GLY A 1048 -11.09 -14.16 -9.84
N ASP A 1049 -11.64 -13.19 -10.56
CA ASP A 1049 -12.54 -12.19 -9.96
C ASP A 1049 -13.80 -12.85 -9.39
N GLY A 1050 -14.30 -12.31 -8.27
CA GLY A 1050 -15.40 -12.92 -7.51
C GLY A 1050 -15.01 -14.21 -6.74
N LEU A 1051 -13.75 -14.64 -6.80
CA LEU A 1051 -13.32 -15.94 -6.27
C LEU A 1051 -12.05 -15.81 -5.42
N LEU A 1052 -12.15 -16.09 -4.12
CA LEU A 1052 -10.98 -16.29 -3.24
C LEU A 1052 -11.03 -17.61 -2.46
N PHE A 1053 -12.22 -18.22 -2.38
CA PHE A 1053 -12.45 -19.56 -1.87
C PHE A 1053 -12.85 -20.48 -3.01
N TYR A 1054 -12.23 -21.65 -3.08
CA TYR A 1054 -12.63 -22.76 -3.94
C TYR A 1054 -13.43 -23.78 -3.12
N PRO A 1055 -14.40 -24.50 -3.71
CA PRO A 1055 -15.23 -25.42 -2.95
C PRO A 1055 -14.46 -26.72 -2.65
N GLY A 1056 -14.28 -27.10 -1.39
CA GLY A 1056 -13.62 -28.37 -1.04
C GLY A 1056 -14.42 -29.60 -1.47
N THR A 1057 -15.76 -29.48 -1.44
CA THR A 1057 -16.71 -30.40 -2.07
C THR A 1057 -17.47 -29.65 -3.14
N ASP A 1058 -17.57 -30.22 -4.35
CA ASP A 1058 -18.37 -29.67 -5.44
C ASP A 1058 -19.29 -30.77 -5.99
N THR A 1059 -20.58 -30.67 -5.67
CA THR A 1059 -21.63 -31.60 -6.13
C THR A 1059 -22.07 -31.32 -7.56
N VAL A 1060 -21.74 -30.14 -8.11
CA VAL A 1060 -22.05 -29.76 -9.50
C VAL A 1060 -20.93 -30.26 -10.43
N PHE A 1061 -19.67 -30.13 -10.02
CA PHE A 1061 -18.49 -30.67 -10.73
C PHE A 1061 -17.71 -31.66 -9.83
N PRO A 1062 -18.22 -32.88 -9.64
CA PRO A 1062 -17.65 -33.83 -8.69
C PRO A 1062 -16.29 -34.41 -9.10
N ALA A 1063 -15.90 -34.33 -10.37
CA ALA A 1063 -14.65 -34.93 -10.87
C ALA A 1063 -13.39 -34.25 -10.29
N GLU A 1064 -13.48 -32.97 -9.95
CA GLU A 1064 -12.39 -32.16 -9.43
C GLU A 1064 -12.48 -31.92 -7.92
N SER A 1065 -13.45 -32.55 -7.26
CA SER A 1065 -13.74 -32.36 -5.84
C SER A 1065 -12.77 -33.12 -4.93
N TYR A 1066 -12.52 -32.57 -3.74
CA TYR A 1066 -11.64 -33.16 -2.72
C TYR A 1066 -12.39 -33.78 -1.54
N GLY A 1067 -13.73 -33.76 -1.56
CA GLY A 1067 -14.56 -34.32 -0.50
C GLY A 1067 -14.43 -33.62 0.86
N LEU A 1068 -13.99 -32.36 0.86
CA LEU A 1068 -13.83 -31.54 2.08
C LEU A 1068 -15.06 -30.67 2.28
N ALA A 1069 -15.73 -30.79 3.42
CA ALA A 1069 -16.89 -29.97 3.79
C ALA A 1069 -16.48 -28.59 4.33
N GLY A 1070 -15.69 -27.85 3.56
CA GLY A 1070 -15.22 -26.50 3.84
C GLY A 1070 -14.36 -25.98 2.67
N PRO A 1071 -14.00 -24.69 2.65
CA PRO A 1071 -13.37 -24.11 1.47
C PRO A 1071 -11.87 -24.41 1.39
N ILE A 1072 -11.35 -24.26 0.18
CA ILE A 1072 -9.93 -24.23 -0.16
C ILE A 1072 -9.55 -22.77 -0.43
N ALA A 1073 -8.50 -22.27 0.21
CA ALA A 1073 -8.05 -20.89 0.01
C ALA A 1073 -7.30 -20.72 -1.31
N SER A 1074 -7.45 -19.56 -1.95
CA SER A 1074 -6.56 -19.11 -3.03
C SER A 1074 -5.20 -18.66 -2.49
N LEU A 1075 -4.15 -18.76 -3.30
CA LEU A 1075 -2.86 -18.13 -3.02
C LEU A 1075 -3.02 -16.61 -2.95
N ARG A 1076 -3.94 -16.04 -3.72
CA ARG A 1076 -4.26 -14.61 -3.64
C ARG A 1076 -4.66 -14.19 -2.22
N MET A 1077 -5.53 -14.96 -1.57
CA MET A 1077 -5.90 -14.72 -0.17
C MET A 1077 -4.71 -14.85 0.79
N LYS A 1078 -3.79 -15.80 0.55
CA LYS A 1078 -2.58 -15.97 1.36
C LYS A 1078 -1.60 -14.79 1.21
N HIS A 1079 -1.44 -14.25 0.00
CA HIS A 1079 -0.61 -13.06 -0.22
C HIS A 1079 -1.23 -11.80 0.39
N TRP A 1080 -2.55 -11.65 0.31
CA TRP A 1080 -3.22 -10.52 0.93
C TRP A 1080 -3.10 -10.54 2.45
N ARG A 1081 -3.22 -11.72 3.07
CA ARG A 1081 -2.92 -11.93 4.50
C ARG A 1081 -1.52 -11.44 4.88
N ARG A 1082 -0.50 -11.72 4.06
CA ARG A 1082 0.86 -11.21 4.29
C ARG A 1082 0.88 -9.68 4.31
N GLY A 1083 0.21 -9.02 3.36
CA GLY A 1083 0.05 -7.56 3.36
C GLY A 1083 -0.63 -7.03 4.62
N ILE A 1084 -1.71 -7.66 5.07
CA ILE A 1084 -2.44 -7.28 6.30
C ILE A 1084 -1.52 -7.39 7.53
N GLN A 1085 -0.74 -8.48 7.62
CA GLN A 1085 0.24 -8.66 8.69
C GLN A 1085 1.39 -7.65 8.60
N ASP A 1086 1.87 -7.29 7.40
CA ASP A 1086 2.87 -6.23 7.24
C ASP A 1086 2.37 -4.89 7.81
N VAL A 1087 1.10 -4.55 7.62
CA VAL A 1087 0.52 -3.33 8.17
C VAL A 1087 0.52 -3.33 9.70
N ASP A 1088 0.39 -4.50 10.35
CA ASP A 1088 0.54 -4.59 11.80
C ASP A 1088 1.98 -4.32 12.25
N TYR A 1089 2.99 -4.75 11.48
CA TYR A 1089 4.38 -4.34 11.70
C TYR A 1089 4.52 -2.83 11.54
N ILE A 1090 3.97 -2.25 10.47
CA ILE A 1090 4.01 -0.81 10.22
C ILE A 1090 3.40 -0.05 11.39
N ALA A 1091 2.22 -0.46 11.86
CA ALA A 1091 1.51 0.23 12.95
C ALA A 1091 2.32 0.23 14.25
N GLN A 1092 2.94 -0.90 14.60
CA GLN A 1092 3.80 -0.99 15.78
C GLN A 1092 5.10 -0.19 15.60
N ALA A 1093 5.76 -0.28 14.45
CA ALA A 1093 6.97 0.46 14.15
C ALA A 1093 6.73 1.98 14.12
N MET A 1094 5.58 2.41 13.62
CA MET A 1094 5.16 3.82 13.57
C MET A 1094 5.02 4.42 14.98
N ALA A 1095 4.60 3.62 15.96
CA ALA A 1095 4.52 4.04 17.36
C ALA A 1095 5.90 4.23 18.01
N ILE A 1096 6.97 3.69 17.43
CA ILE A 1096 8.33 3.69 18.01
C ILE A 1096 9.26 4.64 17.25
N LYS A 1097 9.38 4.49 15.92
CA LYS A 1097 10.20 5.36 15.05
C LYS A 1097 9.37 5.84 13.85
N PRO A 1098 8.48 6.84 14.03
CA PRO A 1098 7.54 7.26 13.00
C PRO A 1098 8.19 7.77 11.72
N VAL A 1099 9.25 8.59 11.83
CA VAL A 1099 9.96 9.14 10.66
C VAL A 1099 10.61 8.04 9.84
N GLN A 1100 11.34 7.12 10.49
CA GLN A 1100 12.01 6.01 9.80
C GLN A 1100 10.99 5.06 9.15
N THR A 1101 9.91 4.75 9.87
CA THR A 1101 8.82 3.89 9.37
C THR A 1101 8.16 4.54 8.15
N GLN A 1102 7.89 5.85 8.20
CA GLN A 1102 7.32 6.58 7.07
C GLN A 1102 8.25 6.56 5.84
N THR A 1103 9.57 6.64 6.02
CA THR A 1103 10.53 6.48 4.92
C THR A 1103 10.41 5.11 4.26
N ILE A 1104 10.27 4.03 5.05
CA ILE A 1104 10.09 2.66 4.53
C ILE A 1104 8.77 2.55 3.73
N ILE A 1105 7.67 3.10 4.27
CA ILE A 1105 6.38 3.11 3.57
C ILE A 1105 6.52 3.83 2.22
N ASN A 1106 7.13 5.01 2.21
CA ASN A 1106 7.27 5.82 1.00
C ASN A 1106 8.21 5.21 -0.03
N SER A 1107 9.21 4.41 0.38
CA SER A 1107 10.08 3.70 -0.57
C SER A 1107 9.40 2.46 -1.16
N MET A 1108 8.59 1.75 -0.37
CA MET A 1108 7.91 0.54 -0.83
C MET A 1108 6.72 0.86 -1.72
N VAL A 1109 5.94 1.87 -1.34
CA VAL A 1109 4.75 2.33 -2.05
C VAL A 1109 4.88 3.84 -2.23
N THR A 1110 5.52 4.25 -3.32
CA THR A 1110 5.75 5.65 -3.70
C THR A 1110 4.44 6.36 -4.06
N LYS A 1111 3.54 5.67 -4.78
CA LYS A 1111 2.21 6.15 -5.15
C LYS A 1111 1.16 5.07 -4.88
N ALA A 1112 0.04 5.44 -4.28
CA ALA A 1112 -1.12 4.57 -4.10
C ALA A 1112 -2.43 5.30 -4.43
N LEU A 1113 -3.40 4.55 -4.96
CA LEU A 1113 -4.73 5.04 -5.32
C LEU A 1113 -4.63 6.27 -6.23
N TRP A 1114 -5.26 7.39 -5.85
CA TRP A 1114 -5.33 8.63 -6.62
C TRP A 1114 -3.99 9.36 -6.77
N GLU A 1115 -2.91 8.93 -6.12
CA GLU A 1115 -1.57 9.47 -6.39
C GLU A 1115 -1.03 9.05 -7.76
N ASN A 1116 -1.60 8.01 -8.35
CA ASN A 1116 -1.37 7.62 -9.74
C ASN A 1116 -2.24 8.43 -10.73
N GLY A 1117 -2.97 9.44 -10.21
CA GLY A 1117 -3.88 10.34 -10.92
C GLY A 1117 -3.22 11.41 -11.81
N VAL A 1118 -4.06 12.15 -12.53
CA VAL A 1118 -3.71 13.34 -13.34
C VAL A 1118 -4.22 14.62 -12.69
N ALA A 1119 -3.71 15.78 -13.10
CA ALA A 1119 -4.28 17.07 -12.69
C ALA A 1119 -5.59 17.38 -13.46
N ASP A 1120 -5.75 16.85 -14.66
CA ASP A 1120 -6.89 17.06 -15.56
C ASP A 1120 -7.45 15.70 -16.03
N PRO A 1121 -8.75 15.39 -15.83
CA PRO A 1121 -9.38 14.16 -16.33
C PRO A 1121 -9.24 13.93 -17.85
N ALA A 1122 -9.03 14.99 -18.63
CA ALA A 1122 -8.81 14.91 -20.07
C ALA A 1122 -7.34 14.63 -20.46
N ASP A 1123 -6.41 14.64 -19.49
CA ASP A 1123 -4.99 14.42 -19.72
C ASP A 1123 -4.69 12.93 -19.93
N PRO A 1124 -4.21 12.50 -21.11
CA PRO A 1124 -3.86 11.10 -21.35
C PRO A 1124 -2.58 10.64 -20.64
N THR A 1125 -1.83 11.54 -19.96
CA THR A 1125 -0.55 11.20 -19.31
C THR A 1125 -0.68 10.25 -18.12
N TRP A 1126 -1.89 10.05 -17.57
CA TRP A 1126 -2.08 8.99 -16.56
C TRP A 1126 -1.85 7.59 -17.13
N GLN A 1127 -2.07 7.39 -18.44
CA GLN A 1127 -1.66 6.19 -19.16
C GLN A 1127 -0.15 6.19 -19.42
N ARG A 1128 0.64 6.96 -18.64
CA ARG A 1128 2.09 7.05 -18.78
C ARG A 1128 2.90 6.90 -17.51
N CYS A 1129 2.28 6.50 -16.40
CA CYS A 1129 2.99 6.23 -15.17
C CYS A 1129 3.36 4.74 -15.03
N ASP A 1130 4.49 4.47 -14.38
CA ASP A 1130 4.76 3.13 -13.87
C ASP A 1130 3.99 2.90 -12.56
N ILE A 1131 3.81 1.62 -12.20
CA ILE A 1131 3.21 1.25 -10.91
C ILE A 1131 4.03 1.82 -9.74
N GLY A 1132 3.32 2.28 -8.71
CA GLY A 1132 3.90 3.01 -7.59
C GLY A 1132 4.58 2.17 -6.52
N TRP A 1133 4.87 0.89 -6.75
CA TRP A 1133 5.42 -0.03 -5.75
C TRP A 1133 6.47 -0.99 -6.33
N SER A 1134 7.31 -1.57 -5.46
CA SER A 1134 8.30 -2.56 -5.89
C SER A 1134 7.64 -3.87 -6.34
N THR A 1135 8.03 -4.34 -7.53
CA THR A 1135 7.67 -5.68 -8.02
C THR A 1135 8.66 -6.76 -7.59
N ASN A 1136 9.73 -6.41 -6.87
CA ASN A 1136 10.73 -7.37 -6.41
C ASN A 1136 10.35 -7.89 -5.01
N PRO A 1137 10.03 -9.19 -4.83
CA PRO A 1137 9.66 -9.74 -3.54
C PRO A 1137 10.69 -9.53 -2.42
N ASP A 1138 11.98 -9.49 -2.76
CA ASP A 1138 13.06 -9.33 -1.79
C ASP A 1138 13.06 -7.95 -1.12
N ASP A 1139 12.56 -6.92 -1.81
CA ASP A 1139 12.42 -5.57 -1.25
C ASP A 1139 11.39 -5.57 -0.11
N TRP A 1140 10.30 -6.33 -0.28
CA TRP A 1140 9.25 -6.44 0.73
C TRP A 1140 9.73 -7.19 1.98
N GLU A 1141 10.50 -8.26 1.81
CA GLU A 1141 11.11 -8.96 2.95
C GLU A 1141 12.21 -8.13 3.62
N SER A 1142 12.92 -7.30 2.85
CA SER A 1142 13.86 -6.31 3.41
C SER A 1142 13.14 -5.27 4.27
N ALA A 1143 12.07 -4.67 3.75
CA ALA A 1143 11.26 -3.69 4.47
C ALA A 1143 10.64 -4.29 5.74
N ARG A 1144 10.06 -5.50 5.64
CA ARG A 1144 9.50 -6.21 6.79
C ARG A 1144 10.57 -6.51 7.86
N SER A 1145 11.80 -6.85 7.46
CA SER A 1145 12.91 -7.03 8.41
C SER A 1145 13.26 -5.73 9.12
N GLN A 1146 13.36 -4.61 8.38
CA GLN A 1146 13.64 -3.30 8.96
C GLN A 1146 12.55 -2.87 9.95
N LEU A 1147 11.28 -3.09 9.62
CA LEU A 1147 10.16 -2.83 10.54
C LEU A 1147 10.26 -3.68 11.81
N ALA A 1148 10.61 -4.97 11.67
CA ALA A 1148 10.83 -5.84 12.83
C ALA A 1148 11.96 -5.33 13.74
N ASP A 1149 13.07 -4.90 13.14
CA ASP A 1149 14.23 -4.40 13.87
C ASP A 1149 13.90 -3.06 14.58
N ILE A 1150 13.08 -2.19 13.98
CA ILE A 1150 12.54 -1.00 14.64
C ILE A 1150 11.72 -1.37 15.89
N ILE A 1151 10.83 -2.37 15.79
CA ILE A 1151 9.97 -2.80 16.89
C ILE A 1151 10.80 -3.37 18.05
N GLU A 1152 11.88 -4.08 17.74
CA GLU A 1152 12.79 -4.67 18.74
C GLU A 1152 13.83 -3.67 19.27
N GLY A 1153 13.90 -2.44 18.72
CA GLY A 1153 14.85 -1.41 19.13
C GLY A 1153 16.29 -1.67 18.70
N LEU A 1154 16.48 -2.41 17.59
CA LEU A 1154 17.78 -2.80 17.02
C LEU A 1154 18.37 -1.75 16.07
#